data_AF-A0A6I7NPQ5-F1
#
_entry.id   AF-A0A6I7NPQ5-F1
#
_cell.length_a   1.000
_cell.length_b   1.000
_cell.length_c   1.000
_cell.angle_alpha   90.00
_cell.angle_beta   90.00
_cell.angle_gamma   90.00
#
_symmetry.space_group_name_H-M   'P 1'
#
loop_
_entity.id
_entity.type
_entity.pdbx_description
1 polymer ?
#
loop_
_entity_poly.entity_id
_entity_poly.type
_entity_poly.pdbx_seq_one_letter_code
_entity_poly.pdbx_strand_id
1 'polypeptide(L)'
;MTAVPEEAGTLTPAGGEFDRNRSLEISATPSQHWLFDRWQGDYEGTENPVVITMDSDKDIAALFIKRDYTLNIQVVGEGSVNERIVQARSSEYPQGTLVELTAIPAENWEFARWEGDLEGNENPAVITIDGETNVTAVFTLTEYPLTVNVIGQGRVDEEVVQAKTTNYPAGTLVQLTAVADENWIFTEWTGDLDGDENPAQIVVDGPTEVTATFLRTFRLTTIIEPEEDAGVITPDAGDYVRDSTFDVEATANQGWEFVRWEGDFTGSVNPFSLTMNGNKTIVAHFRKVAFVLGTDIVGQGSIQTAVLSGEERDDGFEFGSEVELTAVPNTGWRFVRWEGDLSGSDNPATITIDDTKSVTAVFSFFEGGSGTEDDPYQVINFSQLNEIRNYRSDHFILINNINASNTATSNNGLGFNPIGDEDEPFTGTFDGGGFTIADLTINRPLERYVGFFGYVEGTLRNVTLTGVNITGDERVGALAGLNDGRIEDSQADGTVNGDTQIGGIAGINEGVIERTTADVDVNGEFYVGGLVGMNVNEITDSHSTGSVMGTAFRTGGLAGENTGFIQRSSATGNVSGDDFTGGLVGHNRLNGEIRSSFASGNVTGDERVGGLVGRNDGGNPLISKSYALGNVTGNEAAGGLVGTTNGGGISESYSSGVVTGAVESGGFVGRSSTTITLSYWDNVNSTQAEATGLGSNEGITGLPTADMIGAAAEINMTDFDWVNTWRVNLPLGYPVLWWQVD
;
A
#
# COMPACT_ATOMS: atom_id res chain seq x y z
N MET A 1 -100.64 -31.01 -96.96
CA MET A 1 -99.65 -29.94 -96.71
C MET A 1 -99.21 -30.03 -95.26
N THR A 2 -97.91 -29.96 -94.99
CA THR A 2 -97.34 -30.19 -93.64
C THR A 2 -96.25 -29.18 -93.29
N ALA A 3 -96.29 -28.57 -92.09
CA ALA A 3 -95.10 -27.87 -91.57
C ALA A 3 -94.12 -28.91 -91.04
N VAL A 4 -92.82 -28.71 -91.24
CA VAL A 4 -91.78 -29.65 -90.86
C VAL A 4 -90.66 -28.89 -90.14
N PRO A 5 -90.51 -29.06 -88.81
CA PRO A 5 -91.41 -29.77 -87.89
C PRO A 5 -92.81 -29.13 -87.79
N GLU A 6 -93.83 -29.90 -87.38
CA GLU A 6 -95.24 -29.47 -87.39
C GLU A 6 -95.48 -28.27 -86.45
N GLU A 7 -94.74 -28.19 -85.35
CA GLU A 7 -94.78 -27.11 -84.36
C GLU A 7 -94.07 -25.82 -84.82
N ALA A 8 -93.25 -25.89 -85.87
CA ALA A 8 -92.34 -24.81 -86.25
C ALA A 8 -93.02 -23.67 -87.03
N GLY A 9 -94.25 -23.89 -87.48
CA GLY A 9 -95.06 -22.86 -88.13
C GLY A 9 -96.41 -23.41 -88.57
N THR A 10 -97.27 -22.52 -89.06
CA THR A 10 -98.60 -22.90 -89.57
C THR A 10 -98.71 -22.68 -91.07
N LEU A 11 -99.50 -23.53 -91.75
CA LEU A 11 -99.73 -23.48 -93.18
C LEU A 11 -101.16 -23.05 -93.52
N THR A 12 -101.32 -22.22 -94.55
CA THR A 12 -102.64 -21.77 -95.01
C THR A 12 -102.78 -21.92 -96.53
N PRO A 13 -103.80 -22.64 -97.05
CA PRO A 13 -104.76 -23.45 -96.29
C PRO A 13 -104.12 -24.73 -95.71
N ALA A 14 -104.67 -25.27 -94.62
CA ALA A 14 -104.11 -26.42 -93.90
C ALA A 14 -104.26 -27.79 -94.62
N GLY A 15 -104.67 -27.81 -95.90
CA GLY A 15 -105.01 -29.00 -96.68
C GLY A 15 -106.53 -29.24 -96.83
N GLY A 16 -106.95 -30.05 -97.81
CA GLY A 16 -108.37 -30.36 -98.10
C GLY A 16 -108.60 -30.91 -99.52
N GLU A 17 -109.83 -31.30 -99.85
CA GLU A 17 -110.24 -31.63 -101.23
C GLU A 17 -110.55 -30.33 -101.99
N PHE A 18 -109.97 -30.19 -103.19
CA PHE A 18 -110.15 -29.00 -104.04
C PHE A 18 -110.56 -29.41 -105.45
N ASP A 19 -111.43 -28.62 -106.08
CA ASP A 19 -111.85 -28.85 -107.47
C ASP A 19 -110.66 -28.93 -108.41
N ARG A 20 -110.66 -29.95 -109.28
CA ARG A 20 -109.58 -30.17 -110.25
C ARG A 20 -109.38 -28.96 -111.17
N ASN A 21 -108.12 -28.57 -111.35
CA ASN A 21 -107.61 -27.39 -112.07
C ASN A 21 -107.84 -26.03 -111.39
N ARG A 22 -108.25 -25.99 -110.12
CA ARG A 22 -108.27 -24.74 -109.34
C ARG A 22 -106.86 -24.29 -108.97
N SER A 23 -106.57 -22.99 -109.06
CA SER A 23 -105.37 -22.39 -108.49
C SER A 23 -105.56 -22.08 -107.00
N LEU A 24 -104.55 -22.40 -106.18
CA LEU A 24 -104.56 -22.34 -104.71
C LEU A 24 -103.31 -21.62 -104.20
N GLU A 25 -103.45 -20.55 -103.43
CA GLU A 25 -102.32 -19.89 -102.74
C GLU A 25 -102.02 -20.59 -101.42
N ILE A 26 -100.75 -20.94 -101.20
CA ILE A 26 -100.24 -21.61 -100.02
C ILE A 26 -99.20 -20.71 -99.33
N SER A 27 -99.24 -20.60 -98.01
CA SER A 27 -98.34 -19.75 -97.20
C SER A 27 -97.92 -20.46 -95.91
N ALA A 28 -96.72 -20.19 -95.42
CA ALA A 28 -96.13 -20.73 -94.19
C ALA A 28 -95.72 -19.58 -93.26
N THR A 29 -96.25 -19.55 -92.04
CA THR A 29 -95.87 -18.51 -91.05
C THR A 29 -95.08 -19.17 -89.92
N PRO A 30 -93.81 -18.77 -89.67
CA PRO A 30 -93.00 -19.35 -88.59
C PRO A 30 -93.58 -19.04 -87.20
N SER A 31 -93.54 -20.04 -86.33
CA SER A 31 -93.77 -19.90 -84.89
C SER A 31 -92.57 -19.21 -84.21
N GLN A 32 -92.78 -18.68 -83.01
CA GLN A 32 -91.71 -18.03 -82.22
C GLN A 32 -90.50 -18.97 -82.10
N HIS A 33 -89.28 -18.43 -82.27
CA HIS A 33 -87.98 -19.14 -82.24
C HIS A 33 -87.62 -19.98 -83.48
N TRP A 34 -88.47 -19.97 -84.50
CA TRP A 34 -88.24 -20.64 -85.79
C TRP A 34 -88.23 -19.62 -86.94
N LEU A 35 -87.55 -19.99 -88.02
CA LEU A 35 -87.50 -19.24 -89.27
C LEU A 35 -87.95 -20.16 -90.41
N PHE A 36 -88.80 -19.67 -91.31
CA PHE A 36 -89.17 -20.41 -92.52
C PHE A 36 -87.93 -20.53 -93.40
N ASP A 37 -87.60 -21.75 -93.79
CA ASP A 37 -86.46 -22.05 -94.64
C ASP A 37 -86.93 -22.18 -96.11
N ARG A 38 -87.79 -23.16 -96.41
CA ARG A 38 -88.29 -23.43 -97.78
C ARG A 38 -89.49 -24.38 -97.83
N TRP A 39 -90.16 -24.45 -98.98
CA TRP A 39 -91.10 -25.50 -99.34
C TRP A 39 -90.39 -26.70 -99.99
N GLN A 40 -90.96 -27.90 -99.82
CA GLN A 40 -90.47 -29.16 -100.38
C GLN A 40 -91.65 -30.11 -100.72
N GLY A 41 -91.48 -31.02 -101.69
CA GLY A 41 -92.51 -31.98 -102.10
C GLY A 41 -92.97 -31.73 -103.53
N ASP A 42 -94.27 -31.83 -103.80
CA ASP A 42 -94.85 -31.56 -105.12
C ASP A 42 -94.71 -30.09 -105.57
N TYR A 43 -94.27 -29.21 -104.67
CA TYR A 43 -93.73 -27.89 -104.94
C TYR A 43 -92.45 -27.70 -104.11
N GLU A 44 -91.37 -27.30 -104.76
CA GLU A 44 -90.10 -26.96 -104.10
C GLU A 44 -89.74 -25.51 -104.42
N GLY A 45 -89.48 -24.70 -103.40
CA GLY A 45 -89.13 -23.29 -103.57
C GLY A 45 -89.10 -22.53 -102.24
N THR A 46 -88.43 -21.38 -102.22
CA THR A 46 -88.27 -20.55 -101.00
C THR A 46 -89.25 -19.37 -100.95
N GLU A 47 -90.06 -19.16 -102.00
CA GLU A 47 -91.07 -18.10 -102.03
C GLU A 47 -92.29 -18.48 -101.21
N ASN A 48 -92.76 -17.55 -100.39
CA ASN A 48 -93.82 -17.78 -99.41
C ASN A 48 -94.52 -16.44 -99.07
N PRO A 49 -95.80 -16.24 -99.46
CA PRO A 49 -96.76 -17.19 -100.04
C PRO A 49 -96.52 -17.51 -101.53
N VAL A 50 -97.11 -18.61 -102.04
CA VAL A 50 -97.00 -19.05 -103.44
C VAL A 50 -98.31 -19.67 -103.97
N VAL A 51 -98.63 -19.52 -105.27
CA VAL A 51 -99.84 -20.11 -105.90
C VAL A 51 -99.49 -21.38 -106.70
N ILE A 52 -100.18 -22.49 -106.41
CA ILE A 52 -100.08 -23.78 -107.11
C ILE A 52 -101.39 -24.13 -107.83
N THR A 53 -101.37 -25.04 -108.82
CA THR A 53 -102.60 -25.52 -109.50
C THR A 53 -102.88 -26.97 -109.11
N MET A 54 -104.12 -27.28 -108.71
CA MET A 54 -104.58 -28.61 -108.30
C MET A 54 -104.97 -29.46 -109.51
N ASP A 55 -104.00 -29.86 -110.34
CA ASP A 55 -104.18 -30.74 -111.51
C ASP A 55 -104.14 -32.24 -111.16
N SER A 56 -103.50 -32.57 -110.03
CA SER A 56 -103.47 -33.85 -109.33
C SER A 56 -103.59 -33.62 -107.82
N ASP A 57 -103.69 -34.69 -107.03
CA ASP A 57 -103.41 -34.63 -105.60
C ASP A 57 -101.97 -34.11 -105.40
N LYS A 58 -101.76 -33.27 -104.37
CA LYS A 58 -100.47 -32.61 -104.06
C LYS A 58 -100.08 -32.85 -102.60
N ASP A 59 -98.82 -33.19 -102.37
CA ASP A 59 -98.20 -33.29 -101.04
C ASP A 59 -96.98 -32.36 -100.93
N ILE A 60 -97.10 -31.30 -100.12
CA ILE A 60 -96.14 -30.20 -100.02
C ILE A 60 -95.89 -29.87 -98.55
N ALA A 61 -94.62 -29.71 -98.17
CA ALA A 61 -94.18 -29.40 -96.83
C ALA A 61 -93.43 -28.07 -96.74
N ALA A 62 -93.58 -27.30 -95.65
CA ALA A 62 -92.73 -26.15 -95.33
C ALA A 62 -91.71 -26.51 -94.26
N LEU A 63 -90.42 -26.36 -94.55
CA LEU A 63 -89.34 -26.58 -93.60
C LEU A 63 -88.96 -25.30 -92.84
N PHE A 64 -88.62 -25.45 -91.56
CA PHE A 64 -88.21 -24.37 -90.67
C PHE A 64 -86.91 -24.70 -89.90
N ILE A 65 -86.14 -23.68 -89.48
CA ILE A 65 -84.87 -23.80 -88.71
C ILE A 65 -84.82 -22.87 -87.46
N LYS A 66 -84.01 -23.21 -86.43
CA LYS A 66 -83.90 -22.55 -85.08
C LYS A 66 -82.78 -21.48 -84.95
N ARG A 67 -82.76 -20.66 -83.87
CA ARG A 67 -81.88 -19.46 -83.58
C ARG A 67 -80.95 -19.64 -82.33
N ASP A 68 -79.75 -19.00 -82.24
CA ASP A 68 -78.69 -19.18 -81.16
C ASP A 68 -78.45 -17.94 -80.19
N TYR A 69 -77.88 -18.12 -78.94
CA TYR A 69 -77.61 -17.09 -77.84
C TYR A 69 -76.32 -17.28 -76.93
N THR A 70 -75.91 -16.32 -76.05
CA THR A 70 -74.63 -16.25 -75.20
C THR A 70 -74.78 -16.10 -73.64
N LEU A 71 -73.81 -16.58 -72.80
CA LEU A 71 -73.75 -16.52 -71.30
C LEU A 71 -72.48 -15.79 -70.73
N ASN A 72 -72.61 -14.93 -69.69
CA ASN A 72 -71.50 -14.23 -68.99
C ASN A 72 -71.49 -14.45 -67.44
N ILE A 73 -70.31 -14.56 -66.80
CA ILE A 73 -70.17 -14.80 -65.34
C ILE A 73 -69.25 -13.78 -64.63
N GLN A 74 -69.61 -13.33 -63.41
CA GLN A 74 -68.82 -12.46 -62.53
C GLN A 74 -68.66 -13.01 -61.09
N VAL A 75 -67.64 -12.55 -60.33
CA VAL A 75 -67.35 -12.95 -58.94
C VAL A 75 -67.16 -11.73 -58.03
N VAL A 76 -67.77 -11.76 -56.83
CA VAL A 76 -67.63 -10.76 -55.75
C VAL A 76 -67.17 -11.47 -54.47
N GLY A 77 -66.07 -11.00 -53.87
CA GLY A 77 -65.34 -11.73 -52.81
C GLY A 77 -64.24 -12.63 -53.38
N GLU A 78 -63.65 -13.49 -52.54
CA GLU A 78 -62.56 -14.40 -52.94
C GLU A 78 -63.09 -15.83 -53.17
N GLY A 79 -63.07 -16.28 -54.43
CA GLY A 79 -63.53 -17.60 -54.85
C GLY A 79 -63.53 -17.74 -56.37
N SER A 80 -64.02 -18.87 -56.88
CA SER A 80 -64.08 -19.15 -58.33
C SER A 80 -65.38 -19.84 -58.73
N VAL A 81 -65.73 -19.77 -60.02
CA VAL A 81 -66.93 -20.43 -60.59
C VAL A 81 -66.51 -21.35 -61.74
N ASN A 82 -66.97 -22.60 -61.71
CA ASN A 82 -66.77 -23.58 -62.78
C ASN A 82 -68.07 -23.83 -63.55
N GLU A 83 -67.96 -23.89 -64.89
CA GLU A 83 -69.08 -24.15 -65.82
C GLU A 83 -69.02 -25.57 -66.39
N ARG A 84 -70.16 -26.26 -66.42
CA ARG A 84 -70.30 -27.58 -67.06
C ARG A 84 -71.61 -27.70 -67.83
N ILE A 85 -71.53 -28.00 -69.13
CA ILE A 85 -72.71 -28.27 -69.96
C ILE A 85 -73.31 -29.63 -69.57
N VAL A 86 -74.61 -29.65 -69.28
CA VAL A 86 -75.37 -30.85 -68.98
C VAL A 86 -76.04 -31.37 -70.26
N GLN A 87 -75.43 -32.36 -70.92
CA GLN A 87 -76.02 -33.02 -72.09
C GLN A 87 -77.06 -34.08 -71.68
N ALA A 88 -78.32 -33.92 -72.09
CA ALA A 88 -79.29 -35.00 -72.15
C ALA A 88 -79.25 -35.66 -73.55
N ARG A 89 -79.01 -36.98 -73.63
CA ARG A 89 -79.21 -37.76 -74.86
C ARG A 89 -80.70 -38.09 -75.04
N SER A 90 -81.28 -37.72 -76.18
CA SER A 90 -82.39 -38.43 -76.83
C SER A 90 -82.23 -38.34 -78.35
N SER A 91 -82.96 -39.15 -79.10
CA SER A 91 -82.76 -39.46 -80.53
C SER A 91 -83.09 -38.34 -81.54
N GLU A 92 -83.14 -37.06 -81.15
CA GLU A 92 -83.37 -35.88 -82.01
C GLU A 92 -82.76 -34.62 -81.33
N TYR A 93 -82.07 -33.73 -82.05
CA TYR A 93 -81.34 -32.53 -81.52
C TYR A 93 -82.02 -31.20 -81.95
N PRO A 94 -81.83 -30.01 -81.30
CA PRO A 94 -81.96 -29.66 -79.86
C PRO A 94 -82.74 -28.32 -79.55
N GLN A 95 -83.12 -28.08 -78.28
CA GLN A 95 -83.45 -26.80 -77.60
C GLN A 95 -83.19 -26.96 -76.08
N GLY A 96 -82.68 -25.93 -75.38
CA GLY A 96 -82.60 -25.87 -73.90
C GLY A 96 -81.29 -26.36 -73.25
N THR A 97 -80.12 -25.85 -73.64
CA THR A 97 -78.85 -26.24 -73.01
C THR A 97 -78.85 -25.84 -71.53
N LEU A 98 -78.80 -26.83 -70.65
CA LEU A 98 -78.63 -26.65 -69.22
C LEU A 98 -77.13 -26.52 -68.91
N VAL A 99 -76.74 -25.45 -68.23
CA VAL A 99 -75.37 -25.22 -67.74
C VAL A 99 -75.40 -25.31 -66.21
N GLU A 100 -74.58 -26.18 -65.65
CA GLU A 100 -74.36 -26.27 -64.20
C GLU A 100 -73.18 -25.37 -63.80
N LEU A 101 -73.43 -24.48 -62.84
CA LEU A 101 -72.46 -23.56 -62.25
C LEU A 101 -72.12 -24.01 -60.83
N THR A 102 -70.83 -24.17 -60.54
CA THR A 102 -70.34 -24.52 -59.20
C THR A 102 -69.44 -23.41 -58.66
N ALA A 103 -69.82 -22.79 -57.55
CA ALA A 103 -68.98 -21.84 -56.84
C ALA A 103 -68.02 -22.56 -55.87
N ILE A 104 -66.76 -22.15 -55.84
CA ILE A 104 -65.71 -22.75 -55.01
C ILE A 104 -65.08 -21.62 -54.17
N PRO A 105 -65.36 -21.57 -52.86
CA PRO A 105 -64.78 -20.55 -51.98
C PRO A 105 -63.26 -20.70 -51.81
N ALA A 106 -62.57 -19.58 -51.57
CA ALA A 106 -61.18 -19.56 -51.13
C ALA A 106 -61.06 -19.90 -49.62
N GLU A 107 -59.84 -20.14 -49.14
CA GLU A 107 -59.57 -20.40 -47.72
C GLU A 107 -60.07 -19.24 -46.83
N ASN A 108 -60.80 -19.55 -45.76
CA ASN A 108 -61.47 -18.61 -44.86
C ASN A 108 -62.62 -17.78 -45.47
N TRP A 109 -63.11 -18.17 -46.65
CA TRP A 109 -64.33 -17.62 -47.26
C TRP A 109 -65.38 -18.72 -47.45
N GLU A 110 -66.66 -18.34 -47.43
CA GLU A 110 -67.80 -19.19 -47.74
C GLU A 110 -68.58 -18.65 -48.94
N PHE A 111 -69.21 -19.53 -49.72
CA PHE A 111 -70.11 -19.11 -50.78
C PHE A 111 -71.42 -18.63 -50.17
N ALA A 112 -71.76 -17.37 -50.40
CA ALA A 112 -72.95 -16.76 -49.84
C ALA A 112 -74.19 -17.01 -50.71
N ARG A 113 -74.12 -16.66 -52.01
CA ARG A 113 -75.24 -16.79 -52.97
C ARG A 113 -74.84 -16.47 -54.42
N TRP A 114 -75.70 -16.87 -55.35
CA TRP A 114 -75.76 -16.40 -56.73
C TRP A 114 -76.69 -15.19 -56.84
N GLU A 115 -76.38 -14.27 -57.76
CA GLU A 115 -77.19 -13.10 -58.13
C GLU A 115 -77.24 -12.93 -59.66
N GLY A 116 -78.26 -12.23 -60.17
CA GLY A 116 -78.47 -11.99 -61.60
C GLY A 116 -79.51 -12.93 -62.18
N ASP A 117 -79.26 -13.51 -63.34
CA ASP A 117 -80.20 -14.44 -63.99
C ASP A 117 -80.23 -15.83 -63.32
N LEU A 118 -79.35 -16.08 -62.36
CA LEU A 118 -79.41 -17.18 -61.39
C LEU A 118 -79.38 -16.59 -59.98
N GLU A 119 -80.41 -16.88 -59.17
CA GLU A 119 -80.54 -16.37 -57.80
C GLU A 119 -80.67 -17.52 -56.80
N GLY A 120 -80.10 -17.35 -55.61
CA GLY A 120 -80.23 -18.30 -54.49
C GLY A 120 -78.88 -18.79 -53.96
N ASN A 121 -78.91 -19.66 -52.96
CA ASN A 121 -77.72 -20.16 -52.27
C ASN A 121 -77.39 -21.63 -52.57
N GLU A 122 -78.09 -22.25 -53.53
CA GLU A 122 -77.78 -23.62 -53.96
C GLU A 122 -76.45 -23.64 -54.75
N ASN A 123 -75.58 -24.59 -54.43
CA ASN A 123 -74.27 -24.73 -55.06
C ASN A 123 -73.82 -26.19 -55.05
N PRO A 124 -73.68 -26.87 -56.21
CA PRO A 124 -73.85 -26.37 -57.58
C PRO A 124 -75.31 -26.05 -57.96
N ALA A 125 -75.50 -25.16 -58.93
CA ALA A 125 -76.82 -24.72 -59.43
C ALA A 125 -76.89 -24.81 -60.96
N VAL A 126 -78.09 -25.04 -61.52
CA VAL A 126 -78.29 -25.25 -62.97
C VAL A 126 -79.16 -24.14 -63.57
N ILE A 127 -78.75 -23.60 -64.72
CA ILE A 127 -79.48 -22.57 -65.47
C ILE A 127 -79.75 -22.99 -66.93
N THR A 128 -80.89 -22.61 -67.48
CA THR A 128 -81.26 -22.82 -68.89
C THR A 128 -80.93 -21.58 -69.72
N ILE A 129 -80.22 -21.74 -70.84
CA ILE A 129 -79.87 -20.63 -71.73
C ILE A 129 -80.90 -20.50 -72.85
N ASP A 130 -81.91 -19.65 -72.62
CA ASP A 130 -82.99 -19.35 -73.58
C ASP A 130 -82.90 -17.92 -74.18
N GLY A 131 -81.85 -17.16 -73.81
CA GLY A 131 -81.54 -15.79 -74.23
C GLY A 131 -80.12 -15.36 -73.81
N GLU A 132 -79.78 -14.07 -73.91
CA GLU A 132 -78.56 -13.54 -73.27
C GLU A 132 -78.68 -13.66 -71.74
N THR A 133 -77.66 -14.20 -71.05
CA THR A 133 -77.72 -14.53 -69.61
C THR A 133 -76.48 -14.04 -68.85
N ASN A 134 -76.64 -13.47 -67.65
CA ASN A 134 -75.58 -12.93 -66.77
C ASN A 134 -75.75 -13.44 -65.32
N VAL A 135 -74.69 -14.02 -64.74
CA VAL A 135 -74.71 -14.58 -63.36
C VAL A 135 -73.51 -14.10 -62.54
N THR A 136 -73.71 -13.78 -61.26
CA THR A 136 -72.68 -13.37 -60.31
C THR A 136 -72.61 -14.33 -59.11
N ALA A 137 -71.42 -14.78 -58.71
CA ALA A 137 -71.19 -15.51 -57.45
C ALA A 137 -70.69 -14.57 -56.35
N VAL A 138 -71.27 -14.63 -55.16
CA VAL A 138 -70.87 -13.81 -53.99
C VAL A 138 -70.30 -14.69 -52.88
N PHE A 139 -69.12 -14.33 -52.34
CA PHE A 139 -68.44 -15.00 -51.23
C PHE A 139 -68.30 -14.05 -50.00
N THR A 140 -68.35 -14.59 -48.78
CA THR A 140 -68.21 -13.85 -47.49
C THR A 140 -67.14 -14.48 -46.60
N LEU A 141 -66.47 -13.69 -45.76
CA LEU A 141 -65.38 -14.16 -44.86
C LEU A 141 -65.95 -14.89 -43.63
N THR A 142 -65.31 -15.98 -43.19
CA THR A 142 -65.73 -16.79 -42.04
C THR A 142 -65.42 -16.08 -40.71
N GLU A 143 -66.33 -16.17 -39.72
CA GLU A 143 -66.16 -15.58 -38.37
C GLU A 143 -66.01 -16.65 -37.26
N TYR A 144 -65.16 -16.40 -36.25
CA TYR A 144 -64.85 -17.31 -35.13
C TYR A 144 -65.04 -16.65 -33.74
N PRO A 145 -65.37 -17.43 -32.68
CA PRO A 145 -65.49 -16.91 -31.31
C PRO A 145 -64.12 -16.88 -30.59
N LEU A 146 -63.93 -15.88 -29.72
CA LEU A 146 -62.86 -15.83 -28.70
C LEU A 146 -63.52 -15.87 -27.31
N THR A 147 -63.15 -16.86 -26.49
CA THR A 147 -63.64 -17.01 -25.11
C THR A 147 -62.53 -16.63 -24.13
N VAL A 148 -62.84 -15.73 -23.19
CA VAL A 148 -61.90 -15.29 -22.14
C VAL A 148 -62.43 -15.73 -20.78
N ASN A 149 -61.66 -16.57 -20.09
CA ASN A 149 -61.95 -17.03 -18.74
C ASN A 149 -61.05 -16.32 -17.71
N VAL A 150 -61.57 -16.18 -16.49
CA VAL A 150 -60.82 -15.62 -15.36
C VAL A 150 -60.84 -16.61 -14.19
N ILE A 151 -59.66 -16.98 -13.69
CA ILE A 151 -59.48 -17.73 -12.44
C ILE A 151 -58.93 -16.75 -11.39
N GLY A 152 -59.61 -16.61 -10.25
CA GLY A 152 -59.24 -15.64 -9.21
C GLY A 152 -60.12 -14.38 -9.26
N GLN A 153 -59.59 -13.25 -8.77
CA GLN A 153 -60.27 -11.95 -8.81
C GLN A 153 -59.45 -10.96 -9.64
N GLY A 154 -60.09 -10.43 -10.66
CA GLY A 154 -59.52 -9.55 -11.67
C GLY A 154 -60.43 -9.54 -12.90
N ARG A 155 -60.03 -8.82 -13.93
CA ARG A 155 -60.72 -8.81 -15.21
C ARG A 155 -59.73 -8.82 -16.37
N VAL A 156 -60.24 -9.13 -17.56
CA VAL A 156 -59.49 -9.00 -18.80
C VAL A 156 -60.19 -7.96 -19.66
N ASP A 157 -59.48 -6.89 -19.98
CA ASP A 157 -59.94 -5.86 -20.88
C ASP A 157 -59.51 -6.25 -22.31
N GLU A 158 -60.48 -6.34 -23.23
CA GLU A 158 -60.27 -6.64 -24.66
C GLU A 158 -60.19 -5.33 -25.47
N GLU A 159 -59.08 -5.09 -26.17
CA GLU A 159 -58.95 -4.01 -27.16
C GLU A 159 -58.84 -4.60 -28.58
N VAL A 160 -59.69 -4.11 -29.50
CA VAL A 160 -59.80 -4.63 -30.88
C VAL A 160 -59.50 -3.52 -31.88
N VAL A 161 -58.68 -3.80 -32.90
CA VAL A 161 -58.23 -2.81 -33.91
C VAL A 161 -59.30 -2.54 -34.99
N GLN A 162 -60.33 -3.41 -35.16
CA GLN A 162 -61.49 -3.19 -36.06
C GLN A 162 -62.79 -3.72 -35.39
N ALA A 163 -63.91 -2.98 -35.52
CA ALA A 163 -65.09 -3.09 -34.64
C ALA A 163 -65.86 -4.44 -34.67
N LYS A 164 -66.44 -4.81 -33.51
CA LYS A 164 -67.06 -6.10 -33.13
C LYS A 164 -68.60 -6.05 -33.09
N THR A 165 -69.27 -7.18 -33.33
CA THR A 165 -70.64 -7.42 -32.80
C THR A 165 -70.86 -8.76 -32.06
N THR A 166 -70.12 -9.85 -32.32
CA THR A 166 -70.14 -11.04 -31.43
C THR A 166 -69.02 -12.05 -31.72
N ASN A 167 -68.70 -12.31 -32.99
CA ASN A 167 -67.57 -13.13 -33.43
C ASN A 167 -66.53 -12.24 -34.14
N TYR A 168 -65.32 -12.76 -34.32
CA TYR A 168 -64.21 -12.08 -35.00
C TYR A 168 -64.02 -12.67 -36.39
N PRO A 169 -63.90 -11.84 -37.45
CA PRO A 169 -63.48 -12.33 -38.76
C PRO A 169 -62.11 -13.03 -38.65
N ALA A 170 -61.94 -14.14 -39.37
CA ALA A 170 -60.67 -14.86 -39.42
C ALA A 170 -59.49 -13.91 -39.71
N GLY A 171 -58.42 -13.99 -38.92
CA GLY A 171 -57.24 -13.11 -39.03
C GLY A 171 -57.27 -11.88 -38.13
N THR A 172 -58.28 -11.70 -37.28
CA THR A 172 -58.37 -10.52 -36.39
C THR A 172 -57.35 -10.60 -35.25
N LEU A 173 -56.56 -9.53 -35.05
CA LEU A 173 -55.66 -9.37 -33.91
C LEU A 173 -56.39 -8.69 -32.73
N VAL A 174 -56.38 -9.34 -31.56
CA VAL A 174 -56.99 -8.86 -30.31
C VAL A 174 -55.90 -8.67 -29.26
N GLN A 175 -55.91 -7.54 -28.55
CA GLN A 175 -55.06 -7.31 -27.37
C GLN A 175 -55.85 -7.57 -26.10
N LEU A 176 -55.27 -8.36 -25.19
CA LEU A 176 -55.84 -8.73 -23.90
C LEU A 176 -54.99 -8.16 -22.78
N THR A 177 -55.61 -7.37 -21.90
CA THR A 177 -54.94 -6.81 -20.72
C THR A 177 -55.57 -7.40 -19.46
N ALA A 178 -54.81 -8.20 -18.72
CA ALA A 178 -55.21 -8.67 -17.40
C ALA A 178 -55.04 -7.55 -16.37
N VAL A 179 -56.12 -7.21 -15.67
CA VAL A 179 -56.16 -6.20 -14.62
C VAL A 179 -56.54 -6.89 -13.32
N ALA A 180 -55.59 -6.99 -12.39
CA ALA A 180 -55.82 -7.62 -11.10
C ALA A 180 -56.61 -6.70 -10.15
N ASP A 181 -57.46 -7.29 -9.31
CA ASP A 181 -58.13 -6.57 -8.23
C ASP A 181 -57.19 -6.30 -7.05
N GLU A 182 -57.61 -5.45 -6.10
CA GLU A 182 -56.82 -5.12 -4.91
C GLU A 182 -56.44 -6.38 -4.10
N ASN A 183 -55.14 -6.56 -3.80
CA ASN A 183 -54.54 -7.75 -3.16
C ASN A 183 -54.56 -9.03 -4.02
N TRP A 184 -54.57 -8.88 -5.35
CA TRP A 184 -54.34 -9.97 -6.30
C TRP A 184 -53.25 -9.55 -7.29
N ILE A 185 -52.55 -10.53 -7.84
CA ILE A 185 -51.58 -10.33 -8.93
C ILE A 185 -51.94 -11.25 -10.09
N PHE A 186 -51.81 -10.75 -11.31
CA PHE A 186 -51.86 -11.59 -12.51
C PHE A 186 -50.62 -12.48 -12.53
N THR A 187 -50.79 -13.78 -12.74
CA THR A 187 -49.68 -14.72 -12.75
C THR A 187 -49.36 -15.23 -14.13
N GLU A 188 -50.38 -15.68 -14.88
CA GLU A 188 -50.17 -16.30 -16.19
C GLU A 188 -51.46 -16.33 -17.03
N TRP A 189 -51.25 -16.37 -18.34
CA TRP A 189 -52.22 -16.81 -19.33
C TRP A 189 -52.06 -18.30 -19.58
N THR A 190 -53.18 -18.99 -19.83
CA THR A 190 -53.19 -20.38 -20.30
C THR A 190 -54.27 -20.58 -21.37
N GLY A 191 -54.20 -21.67 -22.13
CA GLY A 191 -55.09 -21.94 -23.27
C GLY A 191 -54.36 -21.65 -24.59
N ASP A 192 -54.94 -20.82 -25.43
CA ASP A 192 -54.33 -20.37 -26.70
C ASP A 192 -53.33 -19.21 -26.51
N LEU A 193 -53.17 -18.71 -25.28
CA LEU A 193 -52.03 -17.92 -24.81
C LEU A 193 -51.27 -18.72 -23.75
N ASP A 194 -49.98 -18.40 -23.57
CA ASP A 194 -49.12 -19.02 -22.56
C ASP A 194 -48.13 -17.99 -22.01
N GLY A 195 -47.81 -18.10 -20.72
CA GLY A 195 -46.86 -17.23 -20.02
C GLY A 195 -47.46 -15.99 -19.35
N ASP A 196 -46.61 -15.07 -18.91
CA ASP A 196 -46.93 -13.94 -18.02
C ASP A 196 -46.95 -12.57 -18.74
N GLU A 197 -46.86 -12.55 -20.07
CA GLU A 197 -46.88 -11.31 -20.86
C GLU A 197 -48.23 -10.59 -20.73
N ASN A 198 -48.22 -9.33 -20.25
CA ASN A 198 -49.43 -8.55 -20.06
C ASN A 198 -49.17 -7.06 -20.32
N PRO A 199 -49.81 -6.43 -21.34
CA PRO A 199 -50.86 -6.96 -22.21
C PRO A 199 -50.36 -7.95 -23.27
N ALA A 200 -51.12 -9.01 -23.54
CA ALA A 200 -50.84 -10.02 -24.56
C ALA A 200 -51.62 -9.77 -25.86
N GLN A 201 -51.13 -10.28 -27.00
CA GLN A 201 -51.82 -10.21 -28.30
C GLN A 201 -52.10 -11.61 -28.84
N ILE A 202 -53.28 -11.81 -29.44
CA ILE A 202 -53.68 -13.08 -30.06
C ILE A 202 -54.39 -12.86 -31.39
N VAL A 203 -54.16 -13.75 -32.36
CA VAL A 203 -54.85 -13.76 -33.67
C VAL A 203 -55.96 -14.81 -33.65
N VAL A 204 -57.18 -14.41 -34.04
CA VAL A 204 -58.36 -15.28 -34.08
C VAL A 204 -58.53 -15.86 -35.49
N ASP A 205 -57.86 -16.99 -35.75
CA ASP A 205 -57.95 -17.76 -37.02
C ASP A 205 -58.82 -19.04 -36.90
N GLY A 206 -59.43 -19.24 -35.73
CA GLY A 206 -60.30 -20.36 -35.38
C GLY A 206 -60.99 -20.08 -34.04
N PRO A 207 -61.81 -21.01 -33.50
CA PRO A 207 -62.32 -20.89 -32.14
C PRO A 207 -61.16 -20.84 -31.15
N THR A 208 -61.08 -19.77 -30.37
CA THR A 208 -59.96 -19.49 -29.47
C THR A 208 -60.44 -19.38 -28.02
N GLU A 209 -59.70 -19.95 -27.06
CA GLU A 209 -59.99 -19.90 -25.62
C GLU A 209 -58.73 -19.57 -24.82
N VAL A 210 -58.83 -18.54 -23.97
CA VAL A 210 -57.72 -18.07 -23.11
C VAL A 210 -58.21 -17.89 -21.68
N THR A 211 -57.34 -18.15 -20.71
CA THR A 211 -57.63 -18.02 -19.28
C THR A 211 -56.58 -17.16 -18.59
N ALA A 212 -57.01 -16.07 -17.94
CA ALA A 212 -56.17 -15.28 -17.04
C ALA A 212 -56.26 -15.85 -15.62
N THR A 213 -55.12 -16.20 -15.02
CA THR A 213 -55.06 -16.60 -13.61
C THR A 213 -54.53 -15.47 -12.76
N PHE A 214 -55.28 -15.15 -11.70
CA PHE A 214 -54.91 -14.21 -10.66
C PHE A 214 -54.76 -14.95 -9.34
N LEU A 215 -53.68 -14.71 -8.60
CA LEU A 215 -53.48 -15.26 -7.26
C LEU A 215 -53.53 -14.16 -6.21
N ARG A 216 -54.13 -14.48 -5.06
CA ARG A 216 -54.24 -13.57 -3.93
C ARG A 216 -52.86 -13.30 -3.34
N THR A 217 -52.56 -12.05 -3.02
CA THR A 217 -51.31 -11.65 -2.37
C THR A 217 -51.53 -11.22 -0.92
N PHE A 218 -50.44 -11.27 -0.15
CA PHE A 218 -50.32 -10.64 1.16
C PHE A 218 -49.06 -9.77 1.18
N ARG A 219 -49.12 -8.68 1.94
CA ARG A 219 -48.02 -7.72 2.02
C ARG A 219 -46.98 -8.13 3.07
N LEU A 220 -45.73 -8.18 2.67
CA LEU A 220 -44.57 -8.23 3.56
C LEU A 220 -44.05 -6.81 3.79
N THR A 221 -43.97 -6.42 5.05
CA THR A 221 -43.33 -5.17 5.50
C THR A 221 -42.02 -5.54 6.18
N THR A 222 -40.93 -4.94 5.73
CA THR A 222 -39.59 -5.13 6.33
C THR A 222 -39.17 -3.82 6.99
N ILE A 223 -38.56 -3.92 8.17
CA ILE A 223 -38.07 -2.76 8.94
C ILE A 223 -36.64 -3.09 9.39
N ILE A 224 -35.74 -2.14 9.24
CA ILE A 224 -34.36 -2.24 9.71
C ILE A 224 -34.23 -1.30 10.91
N GLU A 225 -33.80 -1.86 12.04
CA GLU A 225 -33.49 -1.10 13.24
C GLU A 225 -32.01 -1.26 13.62
N PRO A 226 -31.37 -0.20 14.14
CA PRO A 226 -31.96 1.09 14.50
C PRO A 226 -32.11 2.08 13.32
N GLU A 227 -31.36 1.89 12.23
CA GLU A 227 -31.34 2.79 11.07
C GLU A 227 -31.22 2.01 9.75
N GLU A 228 -31.72 2.60 8.65
CA GLU A 228 -31.86 1.90 7.36
C GLU A 228 -30.53 1.45 6.75
N ASP A 229 -29.41 2.10 7.08
CA ASP A 229 -28.07 1.77 6.60
C ASP A 229 -27.37 0.68 7.42
N ALA A 230 -28.01 0.13 8.46
CA ALA A 230 -27.44 -0.96 9.25
C ALA A 230 -27.35 -2.29 8.48
N GLY A 231 -28.17 -2.49 7.45
CA GLY A 231 -28.16 -3.71 6.66
C GLY A 231 -29.18 -3.71 5.53
N VAL A 232 -29.48 -4.90 5.01
CA VAL A 232 -30.49 -5.15 3.98
C VAL A 232 -31.27 -6.41 4.36
N ILE A 233 -32.59 -6.42 4.11
CA ILE A 233 -33.43 -7.61 4.26
C ILE A 233 -33.80 -8.12 2.87
N THR A 234 -33.52 -9.39 2.58
CA THR A 234 -33.90 -10.06 1.34
C THR A 234 -34.93 -11.16 1.64
N PRO A 235 -36.04 -11.28 0.88
CA PRO A 235 -36.44 -10.42 -0.23
C PRO A 235 -37.06 -9.10 0.25
N ASP A 236 -37.16 -8.12 -0.66
CA ASP A 236 -37.64 -6.76 -0.36
C ASP A 236 -39.11 -6.74 0.12
N ALA A 237 -39.50 -5.65 0.79
CA ALA A 237 -40.90 -5.41 1.12
C ALA A 237 -41.77 -5.37 -0.16
N GLY A 238 -42.94 -6.00 -0.12
CA GLY A 238 -43.78 -6.13 -1.31
C GLY A 238 -44.97 -7.05 -1.12
N ASP A 239 -45.69 -7.29 -2.21
CA ASP A 239 -46.84 -8.19 -2.24
C ASP A 239 -46.42 -9.57 -2.77
N TYR A 240 -46.66 -10.59 -1.96
CA TYR A 240 -46.26 -11.96 -2.23
C TYR A 240 -47.47 -12.87 -2.34
N VAL A 241 -47.41 -13.85 -3.25
CA VAL A 241 -48.49 -14.83 -3.45
C VAL A 241 -48.78 -15.55 -2.13
N ARG A 242 -50.07 -15.67 -1.81
CA ARG A 242 -50.54 -16.37 -0.63
C ARG A 242 -50.01 -17.81 -0.58
N ASP A 243 -49.64 -18.24 0.62
CA ASP A 243 -49.12 -19.56 0.96
C ASP A 243 -47.77 -19.90 0.27
N SER A 244 -47.14 -18.93 -0.39
CA SER A 244 -45.75 -19.05 -0.85
C SER A 244 -44.79 -19.10 0.35
N THR A 245 -43.69 -19.84 0.17
CA THR A 245 -42.62 -19.96 1.15
C THR A 245 -41.29 -19.61 0.51
N PHE A 246 -40.51 -18.78 1.19
CA PHE A 246 -39.19 -18.33 0.76
C PHE A 246 -38.30 -18.05 1.98
N ASP A 247 -36.99 -18.01 1.77
CA ASP A 247 -36.04 -17.65 2.83
C ASP A 247 -35.92 -16.13 2.94
N VAL A 248 -35.87 -15.66 4.18
CA VAL A 248 -35.65 -14.27 4.55
C VAL A 248 -34.29 -14.17 5.22
N GLU A 249 -33.44 -13.30 4.70
CA GLU A 249 -32.08 -13.05 5.17
C GLU A 249 -31.89 -11.58 5.53
N ALA A 250 -31.24 -11.32 6.66
CA ALA A 250 -30.71 -10.01 7.02
C ALA A 250 -29.20 -10.01 6.79
N THR A 251 -28.73 -9.21 5.85
CA THR A 251 -27.29 -9.02 5.58
C THR A 251 -26.86 -7.70 6.20
N ALA A 252 -25.92 -7.74 7.14
CA ALA A 252 -25.41 -6.52 7.77
C ALA A 252 -24.47 -5.76 6.83
N ASN A 253 -24.54 -4.43 6.87
CA ASN A 253 -23.57 -3.57 6.18
C ASN A 253 -22.24 -3.50 6.96
N GLN A 254 -21.20 -2.93 6.35
CA GLN A 254 -19.89 -2.80 7.00
C GLN A 254 -20.02 -2.07 8.34
N GLY A 255 -19.39 -2.62 9.39
CA GLY A 255 -19.45 -2.05 10.74
C GLY A 255 -20.69 -2.42 11.55
N TRP A 256 -21.60 -3.20 10.98
CA TRP A 256 -22.81 -3.70 11.64
C TRP A 256 -22.82 -5.22 11.73
N GLU A 257 -23.57 -5.74 12.70
CA GLU A 257 -23.88 -7.15 12.80
C GLU A 257 -25.37 -7.36 13.10
N PHE A 258 -25.92 -8.43 12.53
CA PHE A 258 -27.29 -8.83 12.78
C PHE A 258 -27.43 -9.42 14.20
N VAL A 259 -28.44 -8.97 14.95
CA VAL A 259 -28.69 -9.40 16.33
C VAL A 259 -29.84 -10.38 16.39
N ARG A 260 -31.01 -9.97 15.90
CA ARG A 260 -32.25 -10.76 15.99
C ARG A 260 -33.35 -10.24 15.08
N TRP A 261 -34.35 -11.08 14.87
CA TRP A 261 -35.63 -10.73 14.29
C TRP A 261 -36.68 -10.39 15.35
N GLU A 262 -37.61 -9.52 14.98
CA GLU A 262 -38.83 -9.19 15.70
C GLU A 262 -40.05 -9.07 14.76
N GLY A 263 -41.27 -9.12 15.32
CA GLY A 263 -42.53 -9.03 14.58
C GLY A 263 -43.17 -10.40 14.37
N ASP A 264 -43.62 -10.68 13.15
CA ASP A 264 -44.26 -11.95 12.78
C ASP A 264 -43.28 -13.14 12.76
N PHE A 265 -41.97 -12.88 12.85
CA PHE A 265 -40.94 -13.86 13.21
C PHE A 265 -40.07 -13.28 14.32
N THR A 266 -39.66 -14.13 15.27
CA THR A 266 -38.80 -13.72 16.40
C THR A 266 -37.69 -14.73 16.61
N GLY A 267 -36.49 -14.26 16.95
CA GLY A 267 -35.33 -15.12 17.21
C GLY A 267 -34.07 -14.69 16.45
N SER A 268 -32.98 -15.46 16.57
CA SER A 268 -31.67 -15.13 15.98
C SER A 268 -31.31 -15.96 14.75
N VAL A 269 -32.20 -16.85 14.30
CA VAL A 269 -31.95 -17.68 13.10
C VAL A 269 -32.01 -16.79 11.85
N ASN A 270 -30.93 -16.80 11.08
CA ASN A 270 -30.77 -15.99 9.87
C ASN A 270 -29.87 -16.74 8.87
N PRO A 271 -30.32 -17.05 7.64
CA PRO A 271 -31.68 -16.85 7.12
C PRO A 271 -32.72 -17.76 7.79
N PHE A 272 -34.01 -17.40 7.67
CA PHE A 272 -35.13 -18.24 8.12
C PHE A 272 -36.21 -18.35 7.04
N SER A 273 -36.98 -19.45 7.04
CA SER A 273 -38.04 -19.67 6.06
C SER A 273 -39.36 -19.04 6.51
N LEU A 274 -39.99 -18.24 5.65
CA LEU A 274 -41.24 -17.53 5.92
C LEU A 274 -42.35 -17.98 4.95
N THR A 275 -43.53 -18.32 5.49
CA THR A 275 -44.73 -18.64 4.69
C THR A 275 -45.74 -17.50 4.71
N MET A 276 -46.10 -16.94 3.55
CA MET A 276 -47.04 -15.81 3.43
C MET A 276 -48.51 -16.23 3.56
N ASN A 277 -48.95 -16.49 4.79
CA ASN A 277 -50.34 -16.86 5.12
C ASN A 277 -51.21 -15.69 5.62
N GLY A 278 -50.69 -14.47 5.60
CA GLY A 278 -51.32 -13.21 6.00
C GLY A 278 -50.37 -12.05 5.73
N ASN A 279 -50.82 -10.80 5.93
CA ASN A 279 -49.89 -9.66 5.93
C ASN A 279 -48.90 -9.83 7.07
N LYS A 280 -47.62 -9.59 6.81
CA LYS A 280 -46.53 -9.78 7.77
C LYS A 280 -45.67 -8.55 7.91
N THR A 281 -45.17 -8.32 9.11
CA THR A 281 -44.14 -7.34 9.44
C THR A 281 -42.98 -8.06 10.11
N ILE A 282 -41.79 -7.88 9.56
CA ILE A 282 -40.55 -8.39 10.14
C ILE A 282 -39.59 -7.23 10.37
N VAL A 283 -38.91 -7.25 11.51
CA VAL A 283 -37.94 -6.24 11.91
C VAL A 283 -36.60 -6.92 12.12
N ALA A 284 -35.58 -6.52 11.35
CA ALA A 284 -34.21 -6.94 11.59
C ALA A 284 -33.54 -5.95 12.53
N HIS A 285 -33.08 -6.43 13.67
CA HIS A 285 -32.31 -5.65 14.64
C HIS A 285 -30.83 -5.86 14.38
N PHE A 286 -30.11 -4.77 14.17
CA PHE A 286 -28.66 -4.74 14.04
C PHE A 286 -28.03 -3.99 15.20
N ARG A 287 -26.72 -4.16 15.38
CA ARG A 287 -25.91 -3.30 16.25
C ARG A 287 -24.55 -3.05 15.60
N LYS A 288 -23.91 -1.94 15.94
CA LYS A 288 -22.54 -1.68 15.49
C LYS A 288 -21.58 -2.69 16.10
N VAL A 289 -20.65 -3.19 15.28
CA VAL A 289 -19.53 -4.02 15.75
C VAL A 289 -18.63 -3.13 16.61
N ALA A 290 -18.14 -3.67 17.73
CA ALA A 290 -17.13 -3.01 18.54
C ALA A 290 -15.74 -3.59 18.26
N PHE A 291 -14.74 -2.73 18.29
CA PHE A 291 -13.34 -3.07 18.10
C PHE A 291 -12.49 -2.60 19.27
N VAL A 292 -11.46 -3.37 19.60
CA VAL A 292 -10.54 -3.05 20.71
C VAL A 292 -9.51 -2.03 20.23
N LEU A 293 -9.25 -1.01 21.04
CA LEU A 293 -8.10 -0.11 20.91
C LEU A 293 -7.05 -0.51 21.96
N GLY A 294 -6.02 -1.23 21.54
CA GLY A 294 -4.86 -1.54 22.37
C GLY A 294 -3.95 -0.33 22.50
N THR A 295 -3.52 -0.01 23.73
CA THR A 295 -2.54 1.05 23.98
C THR A 295 -1.30 0.47 24.66
N ASP A 296 -0.12 0.90 24.21
CA ASP A 296 1.17 0.52 24.80
C ASP A 296 2.07 1.75 24.99
N ILE A 297 3.11 1.62 25.81
CA ILE A 297 3.99 2.73 26.20
C ILE A 297 5.46 2.29 26.13
N VAL A 298 6.25 3.07 25.40
CA VAL A 298 7.72 3.01 25.45
C VAL A 298 8.21 4.20 26.28
N GLY A 299 9.03 3.94 27.30
CA GLY A 299 9.49 4.96 28.24
C GLY A 299 8.55 5.13 29.44
N GLN A 300 8.45 6.35 29.98
CA GLN A 300 7.65 6.62 31.19
C GLN A 300 6.60 7.71 30.96
N GLY A 301 5.34 7.32 31.01
CA GLY A 301 4.19 8.20 30.88
C GLY A 301 2.88 7.42 31.01
N SER A 302 1.81 8.00 30.51
CA SER A 302 0.49 7.37 30.41
C SER A 302 -0.23 7.84 29.14
N ILE A 303 -1.17 7.03 28.68
CA ILE A 303 -2.11 7.41 27.62
C ILE A 303 -3.47 7.62 28.27
N GLN A 304 -4.06 8.79 28.05
CA GLN A 304 -5.45 9.07 28.40
C GLN A 304 -6.30 9.02 27.14
N THR A 305 -7.45 8.37 27.22
CA THR A 305 -8.41 8.27 26.11
C THR A 305 -9.66 9.10 26.41
N ALA A 306 -10.20 9.73 25.38
CA ALA A 306 -11.49 10.42 25.44
C ALA A 306 -12.29 10.15 24.16
N VAL A 307 -13.53 9.64 24.29
CA VAL A 307 -14.43 9.44 23.16
C VAL A 307 -14.99 10.78 22.71
N LEU A 308 -14.68 11.20 21.48
CA LEU A 308 -15.18 12.43 20.89
C LEU A 308 -16.56 12.22 20.25
N SER A 309 -16.73 11.08 19.58
CA SER A 309 -18.02 10.62 19.04
C SER A 309 -18.08 9.11 18.95
N GLY A 310 -19.30 8.54 18.97
CA GLY A 310 -19.52 7.10 19.07
C GLY A 310 -19.74 6.65 20.52
N GLU A 311 -19.58 5.36 20.77
CA GLU A 311 -19.80 4.75 22.09
C GLU A 311 -18.70 3.72 22.40
N GLU A 312 -18.29 3.68 23.67
CA GLU A 312 -17.42 2.63 24.21
C GLU A 312 -18.27 1.66 25.03
N ARG A 313 -18.06 0.37 24.79
CA ARG A 313 -18.74 -0.75 25.44
C ARG A 313 -17.72 -1.64 26.14
N ASP A 314 -18.20 -2.60 26.92
CA ASP A 314 -17.35 -3.57 27.63
C ASP A 314 -16.45 -4.40 26.67
N ASP A 315 -16.82 -4.51 25.39
CA ASP A 315 -16.10 -5.25 24.35
C ASP A 315 -15.28 -4.38 23.38
N GLY A 316 -15.26 -3.05 23.55
CA GLY A 316 -14.48 -2.11 22.74
C GLY A 316 -15.27 -0.88 22.29
N PHE A 317 -14.73 -0.15 21.31
CA PHE A 317 -15.35 1.04 20.72
C PHE A 317 -16.17 0.67 19.48
N GLU A 318 -17.37 1.23 19.35
CA GLU A 318 -18.21 0.98 18.17
C GLU A 318 -17.54 1.44 16.87
N PHE A 319 -17.79 0.73 15.77
CA PHE A 319 -17.34 1.10 14.44
C PHE A 319 -17.72 2.56 14.10
N GLY A 320 -16.74 3.32 13.62
CA GLY A 320 -16.84 4.74 13.32
C GLY A 320 -16.64 5.66 14.53
N SER A 321 -16.37 5.14 15.73
CA SER A 321 -16.05 5.99 16.89
C SER A 321 -14.78 6.79 16.64
N GLU A 322 -14.76 8.05 17.09
CA GLU A 322 -13.56 8.90 17.09
C GLU A 322 -13.04 9.00 18.53
N VAL A 323 -11.81 8.57 18.74
CA VAL A 323 -11.15 8.54 20.06
C VAL A 323 -9.96 9.48 20.04
N GLU A 324 -9.91 10.41 20.98
CA GLU A 324 -8.74 11.24 21.26
C GLU A 324 -7.81 10.52 22.24
N LEU A 325 -6.53 10.45 21.90
CA LEU A 325 -5.46 9.95 22.74
C LEU A 325 -4.55 11.11 23.15
N THR A 326 -4.38 11.29 24.46
CA THR A 326 -3.44 12.25 25.04
C THR A 326 -2.29 11.50 25.71
N ALA A 327 -1.08 11.67 25.21
CA ALA A 327 0.13 11.18 25.86
C ALA A 327 0.52 12.14 27.00
N VAL A 328 0.61 11.63 28.22
CA VAL A 328 0.97 12.39 29.42
C VAL A 328 2.30 11.89 29.96
N PRO A 329 3.40 12.63 29.76
CA PRO A 329 4.72 12.21 30.24
C PRO A 329 4.83 12.26 31.77
N ASN A 330 5.62 11.35 32.34
CA ASN A 330 6.02 11.47 33.74
C ASN A 330 6.99 12.65 33.95
N THR A 331 7.19 13.08 35.19
CA THR A 331 8.14 14.16 35.52
C THR A 331 9.53 13.88 34.95
N GLY A 332 10.07 14.82 34.16
CA GLY A 332 11.37 14.70 33.51
C GLY A 332 11.35 13.97 32.15
N TRP A 333 10.24 13.35 31.80
CA TRP A 333 10.02 12.74 30.49
C TRP A 333 9.22 13.68 29.59
N ARG A 334 9.32 13.46 28.29
CA ARG A 334 8.50 14.13 27.29
C ARG A 334 7.94 13.13 26.29
N PHE A 335 6.81 13.47 25.72
CA PHE A 335 6.23 12.72 24.62
C PHE A 335 7.04 13.01 23.35
N VAL A 336 7.39 11.96 22.61
CA VAL A 336 8.16 12.05 21.37
C VAL A 336 7.24 11.87 20.18
N ARG A 337 6.53 10.73 20.12
CA ARG A 337 5.68 10.37 18.99
C ARG A 337 4.75 9.21 19.30
N TRP A 338 3.74 9.05 18.46
CA TRP A 338 2.92 7.86 18.35
C TRP A 338 3.53 6.85 17.37
N GLU A 339 3.25 5.57 17.60
CA GLU A 339 3.54 4.45 16.70
C GLU A 339 2.33 3.50 16.59
N GLY A 340 2.33 2.64 15.57
CA GLY A 340 1.24 1.71 15.28
C GLY A 340 0.23 2.33 14.32
N ASP A 341 -1.05 2.28 14.67
CA ASP A 341 -2.13 2.88 13.88
C ASP A 341 -2.20 4.42 13.98
N LEU A 342 -1.37 5.03 14.83
CA LEU A 342 -1.06 6.46 14.83
C LEU A 342 0.43 6.68 14.54
N SER A 343 0.76 7.86 14.01
CA SER A 343 2.13 8.29 13.77
C SER A 343 2.29 9.79 13.97
N GLY A 344 3.53 10.23 14.19
CA GLY A 344 3.87 11.65 14.37
C GLY A 344 3.81 12.11 15.83
N SER A 345 4.02 13.41 16.04
CA SER A 345 4.22 14.02 17.36
C SER A 345 3.04 14.87 17.85
N ASP A 346 1.91 14.82 17.14
CA ASP A 346 0.71 15.56 17.56
C ASP A 346 0.17 14.97 18.86
N ASN A 347 -0.09 15.84 19.84
CA ASN A 347 -0.58 15.45 21.15
C ASN A 347 -1.46 16.57 21.74
N PRO A 348 -2.78 16.36 21.90
CA PRO A 348 -3.51 15.12 21.65
C PRO A 348 -3.60 14.72 20.15
N ALA A 349 -3.86 13.44 19.88
CA ALA A 349 -4.10 12.88 18.54
C ALA A 349 -5.44 12.15 18.48
N THR A 350 -6.10 12.16 17.33
CA THR A 350 -7.40 11.49 17.12
C THR A 350 -7.26 10.28 16.21
N ILE A 351 -7.92 9.18 16.55
CA ILE A 351 -8.04 7.98 15.71
C ILE A 351 -9.51 7.61 15.48
N THR A 352 -9.84 7.18 14.26
CA THR A 352 -11.15 6.60 13.92
C THR A 352 -11.10 5.08 14.03
N ILE A 353 -12.07 4.48 14.71
CA ILE A 353 -12.16 3.04 14.93
C ILE A 353 -12.94 2.39 13.79
N ASP A 354 -12.25 1.85 12.80
CA ASP A 354 -12.83 1.10 11.67
C ASP A 354 -12.46 -0.39 11.65
N ASP A 355 -11.54 -0.80 12.53
CA ASP A 355 -11.14 -2.17 12.86
C ASP A 355 -10.45 -2.15 14.25
N THR A 356 -9.94 -3.29 14.73
CA THR A 356 -9.08 -3.38 15.91
C THR A 356 -7.84 -2.52 15.70
N LYS A 357 -7.56 -1.63 16.65
CA LYS A 357 -6.44 -0.69 16.59
C LYS A 357 -5.39 -0.97 17.68
N SER A 358 -4.13 -0.65 17.39
CA SER A 358 -3.04 -0.65 18.36
C SER A 358 -2.17 0.59 18.21
N VAL A 359 -2.00 1.33 19.31
CA VAL A 359 -1.22 2.57 19.35
C VAL A 359 -0.21 2.50 20.48
N THR A 360 1.04 2.91 20.20
CA THR A 360 2.09 3.03 21.20
C THR A 360 2.49 4.50 21.39
N ALA A 361 2.51 4.99 22.63
CA ALA A 361 3.10 6.29 22.95
C ALA A 361 4.58 6.13 23.30
N VAL A 362 5.45 6.85 22.59
CA VAL A 362 6.89 6.86 22.86
C VAL A 362 7.24 8.11 23.67
N PHE A 363 7.81 7.90 24.85
CA PHE A 363 8.34 8.94 25.72
C PHE A 363 9.87 8.83 25.82
N SER A 364 10.56 9.96 25.96
CA SER A 364 12.00 10.00 26.18
C SER A 364 12.35 10.97 27.30
N PHE A 365 13.40 10.65 28.06
CA PHE A 365 14.02 11.58 29.01
C PHE A 365 14.94 12.59 28.31
N PHE A 366 15.43 12.23 27.13
CA PHE A 366 16.36 13.01 26.30
C PHE A 366 15.64 13.98 25.36
N GLU A 367 16.37 14.97 24.86
CA GLU A 367 15.85 16.04 23.98
C GLU A 367 15.58 15.56 22.54
N GLY A 368 15.86 14.31 22.24
CA GLY A 368 15.68 13.71 20.93
C GLY A 368 16.45 12.41 20.83
N GLY A 369 16.35 11.75 19.70
CA GLY A 369 17.04 10.48 19.45
C GLY A 369 16.31 9.27 20.01
N SER A 370 16.62 8.13 19.41
CA SER A 370 16.19 6.80 19.82
C SER A 370 17.30 6.02 20.55
N GLY A 371 18.50 6.60 20.65
CA GLY A 371 19.65 5.94 21.26
C GLY A 371 20.40 5.02 20.31
N THR A 372 20.00 4.95 19.04
CA THR A 372 20.70 4.20 18.00
C THR A 372 21.88 4.99 17.44
N GLU A 373 22.82 4.32 16.77
CA GLU A 373 24.00 4.98 16.20
C GLU A 373 23.63 6.07 15.18
N ASP A 374 22.61 5.84 14.36
CA ASP A 374 22.12 6.78 13.34
C ASP A 374 21.24 7.91 13.93
N ASP A 375 20.68 7.70 15.12
CA ASP A 375 19.77 8.63 15.79
C ASP A 375 20.05 8.66 17.31
N PRO A 376 21.22 9.21 17.72
CA PRO A 376 21.68 9.19 19.10
C PRO A 376 20.82 10.07 20.00
N TYR A 377 20.71 9.68 21.27
CA TYR A 377 20.04 10.47 22.29
C TYR A 377 20.68 11.85 22.43
N GLN A 378 19.85 12.89 22.34
CA GLN A 378 20.28 14.28 22.42
C GLN A 378 20.25 14.79 23.86
N VAL A 379 21.39 15.27 24.35
CA VAL A 379 21.58 15.69 25.74
C VAL A 379 21.79 17.21 25.80
N ILE A 380 20.96 17.90 26.60
CA ILE A 380 21.00 19.37 26.73
C ILE A 380 21.29 19.90 28.15
N ASN A 381 21.21 19.03 29.16
CA ASN A 381 21.36 19.44 30.55
C ASN A 381 21.96 18.33 31.42
N PHE A 382 22.36 18.70 32.63
CA PHE A 382 23.01 17.79 33.57
C PHE A 382 22.11 16.60 33.98
N SER A 383 20.80 16.78 34.13
CA SER A 383 19.91 15.67 34.51
C SER A 383 19.91 14.59 33.43
N GLN A 384 19.86 14.97 32.16
CA GLN A 384 19.97 14.04 31.02
C GLN A 384 21.36 13.42 30.92
N LEU A 385 22.42 14.19 31.16
CA LEU A 385 23.79 13.67 31.22
C LEU A 385 23.91 12.58 32.31
N ASN A 386 23.30 12.81 33.46
CA ASN A 386 23.28 11.85 34.55
C ASN A 386 22.48 10.59 34.19
N GLU A 387 21.43 10.71 33.36
CA GLU A 387 20.57 9.59 32.96
C GLU A 387 21.25 8.56 32.05
N ILE A 388 22.33 8.94 31.36
CA ILE A 388 23.13 8.06 30.48
C ILE A 388 23.53 6.74 31.16
N ARG A 389 23.73 6.75 32.49
CA ARG A 389 24.05 5.56 33.28
C ARG A 389 23.01 4.42 33.17
N ASN A 390 21.78 4.73 32.79
CA ASN A 390 20.71 3.74 32.62
C ASN A 390 20.63 3.19 31.18
N TYR A 391 21.47 3.68 30.28
CA TYR A 391 21.44 3.45 28.83
C TYR A 391 22.86 3.24 28.27
N ARG A 392 23.72 2.51 29.01
CA ARG A 392 25.19 2.45 28.78
C ARG A 392 25.63 1.87 27.43
N SER A 393 24.73 1.20 26.72
CA SER A 393 24.99 0.61 25.39
C SER A 393 24.47 1.47 24.24
N ASP A 394 23.75 2.56 24.55
CA ASP A 394 23.16 3.45 23.55
C ASP A 394 24.13 4.55 23.13
N HIS A 395 23.73 5.32 22.11
CA HIS A 395 24.53 6.39 21.54
C HIS A 395 23.98 7.76 21.95
N PHE A 396 24.87 8.70 22.25
CA PHE A 396 24.56 10.01 22.79
C PHE A 396 25.30 11.12 22.04
N ILE A 397 24.65 12.27 21.92
CA ILE A 397 25.26 13.50 21.43
C ILE A 397 24.86 14.68 22.29
N LEU A 398 25.83 15.52 22.68
CA LEU A 398 25.52 16.82 23.27
C LEU A 398 25.04 17.78 22.19
N ILE A 399 23.96 18.50 22.47
CA ILE A 399 23.49 19.60 21.62
C ILE A 399 23.44 20.95 22.37
N ASN A 400 24.04 20.99 23.57
CA ASN A 400 24.18 22.19 24.38
C ASN A 400 25.35 22.07 25.36
N ASN A 401 25.91 23.21 25.77
CA ASN A 401 26.88 23.26 26.88
C ASN A 401 26.21 22.87 28.19
N ILE A 402 26.89 22.10 29.02
CA ILE A 402 26.39 21.61 30.31
C ILE A 402 27.22 22.21 31.43
N ASN A 403 26.56 22.85 32.38
CA ASN A 403 27.16 23.23 33.65
C ASN A 403 26.92 22.11 34.68
N ALA A 404 28.00 21.49 35.16
CA ALA A 404 27.99 20.41 36.13
C ALA A 404 28.42 20.86 37.55
N SER A 405 28.44 22.16 37.84
CA SER A 405 28.92 22.69 39.13
C SER A 405 28.11 22.21 40.34
N ASN A 406 26.85 21.79 40.12
CA ASN A 406 26.00 21.18 41.14
C ASN A 406 26.52 19.82 41.64
N THR A 407 27.43 19.19 40.88
CA THR A 407 28.06 17.93 41.29
C THR A 407 28.87 18.09 42.56
N ALA A 408 29.49 19.25 42.80
CA ALA A 408 30.31 19.50 44.00
C ALA A 408 29.59 19.23 45.34
N THR A 409 28.26 19.39 45.39
CA THR A 409 27.44 19.11 46.58
C THR A 409 26.58 17.85 46.45
N SER A 410 26.63 17.18 45.30
CA SER A 410 25.84 15.98 45.03
C SER A 410 26.37 14.76 45.80
N ASN A 411 25.52 13.74 45.98
CA ASN A 411 25.87 12.49 46.65
C ASN A 411 26.55 12.68 48.01
N ASN A 412 26.00 13.57 48.85
CA ASN A 412 26.56 13.94 50.16
C ASN A 412 28.00 14.48 50.09
N GLY A 413 28.35 15.19 49.01
CA GLY A 413 29.69 15.76 48.80
C GLY A 413 30.69 14.82 48.14
N LEU A 414 30.27 13.63 47.70
CA LEU A 414 31.09 12.70 46.91
C LEU A 414 31.19 13.08 45.43
N GLY A 415 30.47 14.11 44.98
CA GLY A 415 30.53 14.54 43.59
C GLY A 415 29.63 13.74 42.66
N PHE A 416 29.93 13.81 41.37
CA PHE A 416 29.33 12.96 40.34
C PHE A 416 29.68 11.48 40.59
N ASN A 417 28.76 10.58 40.25
CA ASN A 417 29.02 9.14 40.29
C ASN A 417 29.42 8.71 38.87
N PRO A 418 30.63 8.15 38.66
CA PRO A 418 31.11 7.74 37.36
C PRO A 418 30.09 6.90 36.58
N ILE A 419 30.05 7.09 35.26
CA ILE A 419 29.20 6.27 34.37
C ILE A 419 29.98 5.01 33.98
N GLY A 420 29.36 3.85 34.24
CA GLY A 420 29.98 2.55 33.97
C GLY A 420 31.02 2.16 35.01
N ASP A 421 31.14 0.86 35.23
CA ASP A 421 32.05 0.23 36.18
C ASP A 421 32.56 -1.12 35.61
N GLU A 422 33.33 -1.86 36.40
CA GLU A 422 33.93 -3.14 35.99
C GLU A 422 32.89 -4.21 35.61
N ASP A 423 31.68 -4.17 36.18
CA ASP A 423 30.62 -5.14 35.90
C ASP A 423 29.70 -4.67 34.76
N GLU A 424 29.47 -3.37 34.65
CA GLU A 424 28.60 -2.73 33.64
C GLU A 424 29.33 -1.57 32.92
N PRO A 425 30.27 -1.86 32.02
CA PRO A 425 31.02 -0.83 31.29
C PRO A 425 30.12 0.01 30.38
N PHE A 426 30.58 1.22 30.05
CA PHE A 426 29.99 2.00 28.97
C PHE A 426 30.45 1.43 27.61
N THR A 427 29.50 0.91 26.83
CA THR A 427 29.76 0.21 25.55
C THR A 427 29.25 0.99 24.34
N GLY A 428 28.43 2.02 24.55
CA GLY A 428 27.88 2.86 23.50
C GLY A 428 28.83 3.93 22.97
N THR A 429 28.29 5.00 22.40
CA THR A 429 29.07 6.17 21.95
C THR A 429 28.63 7.42 22.67
N PHE A 430 29.57 8.21 23.18
CA PHE A 430 29.31 9.55 23.70
C PHE A 430 30.05 10.58 22.83
N ASP A 431 29.28 11.34 22.05
CA ASP A 431 29.78 12.42 21.22
C ASP A 431 29.54 13.77 21.90
N GLY A 432 30.63 14.49 22.23
CA GLY A 432 30.53 15.80 22.84
C GLY A 432 29.98 16.89 21.89
N GLY A 433 29.83 16.62 20.59
CA GLY A 433 29.12 17.49 19.64
C GLY A 433 29.73 18.89 19.47
N GLY A 434 30.97 19.11 19.95
CA GLY A 434 31.60 20.42 20.01
C GLY A 434 31.14 21.30 21.19
N PHE A 435 30.39 20.75 22.14
CA PHE A 435 29.94 21.41 23.36
C PHE A 435 30.81 21.03 24.57
N THR A 436 30.76 21.88 25.60
CA THR A 436 31.55 21.72 26.82
C THR A 436 30.72 21.18 27.99
N ILE A 437 31.33 20.36 28.84
CA ILE A 437 30.85 20.04 30.18
C ILE A 437 31.78 20.75 31.17
N ALA A 438 31.26 21.76 31.87
CA ALA A 438 32.03 22.62 32.75
C ALA A 438 31.84 22.25 34.24
N ASP A 439 32.88 22.46 35.04
CA ASP A 439 32.88 22.42 36.50
C ASP A 439 32.46 21.06 37.10
N LEU A 440 32.82 19.96 36.44
CA LEU A 440 32.56 18.60 36.92
C LEU A 440 33.41 18.31 38.16
N THR A 441 32.77 17.97 39.28
CA THR A 441 33.43 17.55 40.51
C THR A 441 33.15 16.09 40.81
N ILE A 442 34.19 15.30 41.05
CA ILE A 442 34.12 13.93 41.58
C ILE A 442 35.04 13.85 42.79
N ASN A 443 34.53 13.45 43.96
CA ASN A 443 35.29 13.43 45.21
C ASN A 443 35.13 12.09 45.90
N ARG A 444 35.84 11.07 45.40
CA ARG A 444 35.73 9.68 45.79
C ARG A 444 37.09 9.10 46.18
N PRO A 445 37.76 9.66 47.21
CA PRO A 445 39.19 9.39 47.52
C PRO A 445 39.52 7.96 47.95
N LEU A 446 38.52 7.08 48.07
CA LEU A 446 38.68 5.67 48.47
C LEU A 446 38.16 4.71 47.39
N GLU A 447 37.71 5.22 46.25
CA GLU A 447 37.10 4.43 45.19
C GLU A 447 38.02 4.35 43.97
N ARG A 448 37.84 3.26 43.22
CA ARG A 448 38.58 2.97 42.00
C ARG A 448 37.71 3.27 40.78
N TYR A 449 38.32 3.35 39.60
CA TYR A 449 37.62 3.64 38.33
C TYR A 449 36.91 4.98 38.39
N VAL A 450 37.68 6.03 38.65
CA VAL A 450 37.14 7.37 38.88
C VAL A 450 37.40 8.25 37.67
N GLY A 451 36.33 8.60 36.97
CA GLY A 451 36.32 9.59 35.90
C GLY A 451 34.89 9.97 35.53
N PHE A 452 34.72 10.79 34.50
CA PHE A 452 33.37 11.04 33.97
C PHE A 452 32.69 9.71 33.61
N PHE A 453 33.45 8.81 32.98
CA PHE A 453 33.18 7.38 32.90
C PHE A 453 34.13 6.61 33.81
N GLY A 454 33.64 5.58 34.51
CA GLY A 454 34.49 4.72 35.32
C GLY A 454 35.25 3.72 34.44
N TYR A 455 34.52 3.04 33.55
CA TYR A 455 35.06 2.10 32.59
C TYR A 455 34.38 2.25 31.22
N VAL A 456 35.20 2.43 30.17
CA VAL A 456 34.80 2.59 28.78
C VAL A 456 35.30 1.42 27.93
N GLU A 457 34.37 0.67 27.33
CA GLU A 457 34.62 -0.26 26.21
C GLU A 457 34.10 0.30 24.87
N GLY A 458 33.25 1.34 24.94
CA GLY A 458 32.69 2.04 23.80
C GLY A 458 33.58 3.16 23.25
N THR A 459 32.96 4.23 22.73
CA THR A 459 33.67 5.37 22.15
C THR A 459 33.31 6.69 22.85
N LEU A 460 34.31 7.44 23.28
CA LEU A 460 34.19 8.84 23.65
C LEU A 460 34.84 9.69 22.56
N ARG A 461 34.08 10.61 21.94
CA ARG A 461 34.62 11.50 20.90
C ARG A 461 34.15 12.93 21.06
N ASN A 462 34.97 13.88 20.61
CA ASN A 462 34.65 15.32 20.67
C ASN A 462 34.30 15.82 22.09
N VAL A 463 34.76 15.15 23.15
CA VAL A 463 34.37 15.47 24.52
C VAL A 463 35.26 16.58 25.04
N THR A 464 34.66 17.68 25.48
CA THR A 464 35.39 18.78 26.12
C THR A 464 34.95 18.93 27.57
N LEU A 465 35.82 18.58 28.51
CA LEU A 465 35.64 18.85 29.94
C LEU A 465 36.45 20.09 30.35
N THR A 466 35.83 21.05 31.04
CA THR A 466 36.54 22.26 31.49
C THR A 466 36.40 22.49 32.99
N GLY A 467 37.49 22.85 33.66
CA GLY A 467 37.50 23.13 35.09
C GLY A 467 37.15 21.92 35.95
N VAL A 468 37.61 20.71 35.58
CA VAL A 468 37.32 19.50 36.37
C VAL A 468 38.04 19.52 37.71
N ASN A 469 37.42 18.94 38.73
CA ASN A 469 38.05 18.68 40.02
C ASN A 469 37.73 17.25 40.46
N ILE A 470 38.66 16.34 40.19
CA ILE A 470 38.45 14.91 40.31
C ILE A 470 39.43 14.35 41.34
N THR A 471 38.92 13.60 42.30
CA THR A 471 39.70 12.89 43.32
C THR A 471 39.22 11.43 43.39
N GLY A 472 40.14 10.48 43.22
CA GLY A 472 39.92 9.04 43.34
C GLY A 472 41.05 8.34 44.13
N ASP A 473 41.03 7.01 44.17
CA ASP A 473 42.12 6.18 44.76
C ASP A 473 42.97 5.55 43.62
N GLU A 474 42.41 4.58 42.89
CA GLU A 474 43.08 3.84 41.82
C GLU A 474 42.36 4.05 40.47
N ARG A 475 43.12 4.18 39.36
CA ARG A 475 42.57 4.33 38.00
C ARG A 475 41.69 5.58 37.90
N VAL A 476 42.35 6.72 37.93
CA VAL A 476 41.68 8.02 37.95
C VAL A 476 42.04 8.80 36.69
N GLY A 477 41.03 9.31 35.99
CA GLY A 477 41.19 10.18 34.83
C GLY A 477 39.99 11.10 34.64
N ALA A 478 40.14 12.19 33.88
CA ALA A 478 39.02 13.11 33.69
C ALA A 478 37.89 12.48 32.86
N LEU A 479 38.23 11.82 31.75
CA LEU A 479 37.25 11.17 30.88
C LEU A 479 36.96 9.74 31.36
N ALA A 480 37.98 8.96 31.68
CA ALA A 480 37.83 7.55 32.03
C ALA A 480 38.67 7.16 33.25
N GLY A 481 38.16 6.29 34.12
CA GLY A 481 39.01 5.55 35.05
C GLY A 481 39.88 4.54 34.28
N LEU A 482 39.23 3.68 33.50
CA LEU A 482 39.84 2.75 32.56
C LEU A 482 39.24 2.91 31.16
N ASN A 483 40.10 2.98 30.14
CA ASN A 483 39.71 2.96 28.73
C ASN A 483 40.17 1.65 28.07
N ASP A 484 39.25 0.75 27.74
CA ASP A 484 39.45 -0.41 26.85
C ASP A 484 38.82 -0.18 25.45
N GLY A 485 38.07 0.91 25.31
CA GLY A 485 37.48 1.36 24.05
C GLY A 485 38.33 2.39 23.31
N ARG A 486 37.68 3.48 22.87
CA ARG A 486 38.31 4.55 22.11
C ARG A 486 38.00 5.92 22.70
N ILE A 487 39.03 6.73 22.92
CA ILE A 487 38.90 8.16 23.22
C ILE A 487 39.56 8.92 22.07
N GLU A 488 38.80 9.77 21.38
CA GLU A 488 39.33 10.55 20.28
C GLU A 488 38.85 12.00 20.27
N ASP A 489 39.64 12.90 19.68
CA ASP A 489 39.26 14.30 19.44
C ASP A 489 38.75 15.01 20.71
N SER A 490 39.30 14.65 21.86
CA SER A 490 38.75 15.04 23.16
C SER A 490 39.76 15.85 23.97
N GLN A 491 39.25 16.63 24.93
CA GLN A 491 40.09 17.49 25.76
C GLN A 491 39.54 17.62 27.18
N ALA A 492 40.46 17.75 28.15
CA ALA A 492 40.13 18.05 29.53
C ALA A 492 41.09 19.09 30.11
N ASP A 493 40.56 20.01 30.93
CA ASP A 493 41.35 20.88 31.80
C ASP A 493 40.85 20.86 33.26
N GLY A 494 41.76 21.16 34.20
CA GLY A 494 41.46 21.22 35.64
C GLY A 494 42.46 20.45 36.49
N THR A 495 41.98 19.76 37.54
CA THR A 495 42.82 19.00 38.48
C THR A 495 42.32 17.58 38.67
N VAL A 496 43.24 16.62 38.62
CA VAL A 496 42.99 15.20 38.93
C VAL A 496 43.95 14.76 40.04
N ASN A 497 43.39 14.18 41.11
CA ASN A 497 44.13 13.66 42.25
C ASN A 497 43.83 12.17 42.45
N GLY A 498 44.83 11.39 42.85
CA GLY A 498 44.60 10.06 43.40
C GLY A 498 45.87 9.46 43.97
N ASP A 499 45.90 8.13 44.09
CA ASP A 499 47.04 7.38 44.63
C ASP A 499 47.80 6.65 43.51
N THR A 500 47.14 5.73 42.81
CA THR A 500 47.77 4.81 41.85
C THR A 500 47.10 4.88 40.47
N GLN A 501 47.89 4.91 39.40
CA GLN A 501 47.43 4.93 38.00
C GLN A 501 46.55 6.15 37.70
N ILE A 502 47.18 7.32 37.73
CA ILE A 502 46.50 8.61 37.62
C ILE A 502 46.89 9.27 36.30
N GLY A 503 45.88 9.63 35.50
CA GLY A 503 46.03 10.32 34.22
C GLY A 503 45.18 11.58 34.15
N GLY A 504 45.54 12.54 33.31
CA GLY A 504 44.65 13.66 33.00
C GLY A 504 43.41 13.23 32.21
N ILE A 505 43.54 12.24 31.32
CA ILE A 505 42.42 11.72 30.51
C ILE A 505 41.92 10.38 31.03
N ALA A 506 42.83 9.42 31.22
CA ALA A 506 42.49 8.08 31.67
C ALA A 506 43.47 7.55 32.71
N GLY A 507 43.01 6.84 33.74
CA GLY A 507 43.91 6.18 34.67
C GLY A 507 44.74 5.08 33.98
N ILE A 508 44.06 4.20 33.25
CA ILE A 508 44.66 3.17 32.39
C ILE A 508 44.09 3.28 30.97
N ASN A 509 44.96 3.12 29.97
CA ASN A 509 44.58 2.93 28.58
C ASN A 509 44.96 1.52 28.07
N GLU A 510 43.96 0.65 27.92
CA GLU A 510 44.04 -0.65 27.22
C GLU A 510 43.49 -0.57 25.78
N GLY A 511 42.72 0.47 25.49
CA GLY A 511 42.20 0.80 24.16
C GLY A 511 43.06 1.80 23.38
N VAL A 512 42.39 2.70 22.65
CA VAL A 512 43.05 3.73 21.83
C VAL A 512 42.74 5.12 22.35
N ILE A 513 43.78 5.95 22.50
CA ILE A 513 43.66 7.40 22.67
C ILE A 513 44.29 8.11 21.47
N GLU A 514 43.52 8.92 20.77
CA GLU A 514 43.98 9.62 19.58
C GLU A 514 43.54 11.09 19.56
N ARG A 515 44.37 12.01 19.04
CA ARG A 515 43.99 13.43 18.87
C ARG A 515 43.42 14.07 20.14
N THR A 516 43.99 13.73 21.30
CA THR A 516 43.43 14.09 22.61
C THR A 516 44.39 14.95 23.42
N THR A 517 43.87 15.95 24.14
CA THR A 517 44.67 16.90 24.93
C THR A 517 44.29 16.91 26.41
N ALA A 518 45.28 16.79 27.29
CA ALA A 518 45.15 17.00 28.74
C ALA A 518 45.85 18.30 29.17
N ASP A 519 45.08 19.33 29.51
CA ASP A 519 45.57 20.51 30.25
C ASP A 519 45.20 20.38 31.73
N VAL A 520 45.59 19.26 32.33
CA VAL A 520 45.17 18.84 33.66
C VAL A 520 46.38 18.80 34.59
N ASP A 521 46.27 19.44 35.75
CA ASP A 521 47.23 19.27 36.84
C ASP A 521 46.98 17.91 37.52
N VAL A 522 47.94 17.00 37.44
CA VAL A 522 47.83 15.62 37.90
C VAL A 522 48.70 15.40 39.14
N ASN A 523 48.08 14.99 40.25
CA ASN A 523 48.78 14.66 41.49
C ASN A 523 48.52 13.19 41.88
N GLY A 524 49.57 12.41 42.11
CA GLY A 524 49.46 11.03 42.57
C GLY A 524 50.71 10.50 43.29
N GLU A 525 50.70 9.21 43.63
CA GLU A 525 51.83 8.53 44.27
C GLU A 525 52.54 7.59 43.29
N PHE A 526 51.80 6.67 42.66
CA PHE A 526 52.35 5.63 41.77
C PHE A 526 51.76 5.70 40.36
N TYR A 527 52.59 5.50 39.33
CA TYR A 527 52.15 5.48 37.93
C TYR A 527 51.36 6.73 37.54
N VAL A 528 52.02 7.88 37.62
CA VAL A 528 51.39 9.18 37.40
C VAL A 528 51.78 9.71 36.03
N GLY A 529 50.80 9.97 35.17
CA GLY A 529 51.00 10.56 33.86
C GLY A 529 50.09 11.74 33.60
N GLY A 530 50.54 12.71 32.81
CA GLY A 530 49.70 13.87 32.49
C GLY A 530 48.54 13.52 31.54
N LEU A 531 48.70 12.54 30.65
CA LEU A 531 47.61 12.00 29.82
C LEU A 531 47.04 10.72 30.41
N VAL A 532 47.90 9.73 30.69
CA VAL A 532 47.49 8.44 31.28
C VAL A 532 48.41 7.96 32.39
N GLY A 533 47.89 7.30 33.42
CA GLY A 533 48.74 6.65 34.42
C GLY A 533 49.54 5.49 33.84
N MET A 534 48.86 4.62 33.09
CA MET A 534 49.46 3.47 32.40
C MET A 534 48.91 3.34 30.98
N ASN A 535 49.82 3.27 30.00
CA ASN A 535 49.48 2.93 28.62
C ASN A 535 49.84 1.48 28.31
N VAL A 536 48.84 0.67 28.00
CA VAL A 536 48.99 -0.74 27.62
C VAL A 536 48.94 -0.90 26.10
N ASN A 537 48.16 -0.06 25.41
CA ASN A 537 47.92 -0.14 23.97
C ASN A 537 48.34 1.15 23.26
N GLU A 538 47.44 1.91 22.62
CA GLU A 538 47.85 2.96 21.67
C GLU A 538 47.54 4.39 22.14
N ILE A 539 48.54 5.28 22.01
CA ILE A 539 48.40 6.73 22.13
C ILE A 539 49.01 7.40 20.90
N THR A 540 48.19 8.11 20.13
CA THR A 540 48.62 8.83 18.93
C THR A 540 48.17 10.28 18.89
N ASP A 541 48.99 11.17 18.33
CA ASP A 541 48.62 12.57 18.08
C ASP A 541 48.07 13.29 19.33
N SER A 542 48.62 12.97 20.50
CA SER A 542 48.03 13.38 21.79
C SER A 542 49.00 14.15 22.66
N HIS A 543 48.47 15.07 23.47
CA HIS A 543 49.27 16.08 24.15
C HIS A 543 48.88 16.22 25.62
N SER A 544 49.89 16.47 26.47
CA SER A 544 49.71 16.83 27.87
C SER A 544 50.45 18.13 28.17
N THR A 545 49.76 19.10 28.79
CA THR A 545 50.29 20.44 29.05
C THR A 545 50.28 20.84 30.53
N GLY A 546 49.40 20.22 31.33
CA GLY A 546 49.31 20.46 32.77
C GLY A 546 50.49 19.89 33.57
N SER A 547 50.67 20.35 34.81
CA SER A 547 51.78 19.90 35.65
C SER A 547 51.54 18.49 36.21
N VAL A 548 52.62 17.71 36.36
CA VAL A 548 52.53 16.33 36.88
C VAL A 548 53.39 16.20 38.13
N MET A 549 52.78 15.76 39.23
CA MET A 549 53.44 15.50 40.50
C MET A 549 53.19 14.06 40.95
N GLY A 550 54.24 13.26 40.98
CA GLY A 550 54.27 11.93 41.60
C GLY A 550 55.16 11.93 42.83
N THR A 551 54.73 11.33 43.94
CA THR A 551 55.53 11.29 45.19
C THR A 551 56.32 10.00 45.40
N ALA A 552 56.15 9.00 44.52
CA ALA A 552 56.92 7.77 44.53
C ALA A 552 57.47 7.46 43.12
N PHE A 553 57.28 6.25 42.60
CA PHE A 553 57.91 5.80 41.35
C PHE A 553 56.99 5.90 40.12
N ARG A 554 57.63 6.07 38.94
CA ARG A 554 57.02 6.09 37.59
C ARG A 554 56.13 7.31 37.35
N THR A 555 56.78 8.45 37.20
CA THR A 555 56.13 9.73 36.90
C THR A 555 56.53 10.18 35.50
N GLY A 556 55.55 10.42 34.62
CA GLY A 556 55.77 10.89 33.26
C GLY A 556 54.90 12.08 32.89
N GLY A 557 55.37 12.97 32.03
CA GLY A 557 54.54 14.10 31.57
C GLY A 557 53.35 13.67 30.70
N LEU A 558 53.47 12.56 29.96
CA LEU A 558 52.38 11.95 29.18
C LEU A 558 51.88 10.66 29.84
N ALA A 559 52.79 9.73 30.16
CA ALA A 559 52.46 8.43 30.73
C ALA A 559 53.34 8.04 31.91
N GLY A 560 52.77 7.57 33.02
CA GLY A 560 53.56 7.03 34.12
C GLY A 560 54.33 5.76 33.71
N GLU A 561 53.61 4.79 33.16
CA GLU A 561 54.16 3.59 32.54
C GLU A 561 53.68 3.42 31.09
N ASN A 562 54.56 2.95 30.21
CA ASN A 562 54.22 2.54 28.85
C ASN A 562 54.66 1.08 28.59
N THR A 563 53.72 0.25 28.16
CA THR A 563 53.97 -1.09 27.59
C THR A 563 53.43 -1.24 26.17
N GLY A 564 52.75 -0.21 25.65
CA GLY A 564 52.17 -0.14 24.31
C GLY A 564 52.87 0.86 23.39
N PHE A 565 52.14 1.46 22.46
CA PHE A 565 52.66 2.34 21.43
C PHE A 565 52.31 3.81 21.69
N ILE A 566 53.32 4.69 21.67
CA ILE A 566 53.17 6.14 21.78
C ILE A 566 53.79 6.79 20.53
N GLN A 567 52.98 7.49 19.75
CA GLN A 567 53.46 8.15 18.53
C GLN A 567 52.88 9.54 18.28
N ARG A 568 53.72 10.46 17.78
CA ARG A 568 53.31 11.84 17.45
C ARG A 568 52.68 12.56 18.65
N SER A 569 53.22 12.28 19.83
CA SER A 569 52.64 12.73 21.09
C SER A 569 53.63 13.59 21.88
N SER A 570 53.12 14.43 22.78
CA SER A 570 54.00 15.34 23.53
C SER A 570 53.58 15.63 24.95
N ALA A 571 54.55 16.00 25.78
CA ALA A 571 54.34 16.54 27.11
C ALA A 571 55.11 17.85 27.32
N THR A 572 54.41 18.92 27.70
CA THR A 572 55.01 20.25 27.89
C THR A 572 54.95 20.77 29.32
N GLY A 573 54.11 20.18 30.17
CA GLY A 573 54.02 20.50 31.58
C GLY A 573 55.24 20.06 32.38
N ASN A 574 55.53 20.75 33.48
CA ASN A 574 56.64 20.34 34.36
C ASN A 574 56.31 19.05 35.09
N VAL A 575 57.32 18.19 35.25
CA VAL A 575 57.20 16.88 35.90
C VAL A 575 58.06 16.85 37.15
N SER A 576 57.45 16.51 38.29
CA SER A 576 58.12 16.26 39.56
C SER A 576 57.84 14.83 40.01
N GLY A 577 58.87 14.02 40.21
CA GLY A 577 58.78 12.64 40.67
C GLY A 577 59.81 12.31 41.73
N ASP A 578 59.90 11.04 42.14
CA ASP A 578 60.99 10.51 42.97
C ASP A 578 61.91 9.60 42.14
N ASP A 579 61.43 8.43 41.73
CA ASP A 579 62.16 7.46 40.91
C ASP A 579 61.47 7.19 39.56
N PHE A 580 62.26 6.94 38.51
CA PHE A 580 61.80 6.79 37.12
C PHE A 580 60.96 7.98 36.68
N THR A 581 61.55 9.16 36.74
CA THR A 581 60.87 10.41 36.37
C THR A 581 61.26 10.80 34.95
N GLY A 582 60.28 10.86 34.04
CA GLY A 582 60.49 11.20 32.64
C GLY A 582 59.66 12.40 32.18
N GLY A 583 60.21 13.22 31.29
CA GLY A 583 59.43 14.33 30.72
C GLY A 583 58.25 13.86 29.87
N LEU A 584 58.34 12.70 29.21
CA LEU A 584 57.23 12.06 28.49
C LEU A 584 56.74 10.81 29.23
N VAL A 585 57.64 9.87 29.51
CA VAL A 585 57.28 8.57 30.11
C VAL A 585 58.14 8.27 31.33
N GLY A 586 57.53 7.90 32.46
CA GLY A 586 58.29 7.49 33.64
C GLY A 586 59.07 6.20 33.40
N HIS A 587 58.35 5.11 33.11
CA HIS A 587 58.93 3.80 32.80
C HIS A 587 58.37 3.23 31.51
N ASN A 588 59.23 3.11 30.51
CA ASN A 588 58.94 2.41 29.27
C ASN A 588 59.46 0.98 29.36
N ARG A 589 58.59 -0.03 29.23
CA ARG A 589 59.00 -1.43 29.44
C ARG A 589 58.34 -2.44 28.51
N LEU A 590 58.86 -3.67 28.52
CA LEU A 590 58.38 -4.80 27.70
C LEU A 590 58.52 -4.49 26.20
N ASN A 591 57.41 -4.24 25.52
CA ASN A 591 57.33 -3.87 24.10
C ASN A 591 56.91 -2.40 23.93
N GLY A 592 57.03 -1.59 24.98
CA GLY A 592 56.65 -0.18 24.95
C GLY A 592 57.45 0.60 23.92
N GLU A 593 56.81 1.14 22.88
CA GLU A 593 57.44 1.89 21.80
C GLU A 593 57.08 3.37 21.88
N ILE A 594 58.09 4.24 21.71
CA ILE A 594 57.96 5.69 21.66
C ILE A 594 58.58 6.17 20.35
N ARG A 595 57.75 6.77 19.47
CA ARG A 595 58.18 7.16 18.13
C ARG A 595 57.70 8.55 17.76
N SER A 596 58.59 9.40 17.26
CA SER A 596 58.18 10.74 16.78
C SER A 596 57.46 11.53 17.87
N SER A 597 58.01 11.54 19.09
CA SER A 597 57.38 12.16 20.26
C SER A 597 58.38 13.04 21.01
N PHE A 598 57.89 13.98 21.83
CA PHE A 598 58.79 14.91 22.52
C PHE A 598 58.32 15.36 23.90
N ALA A 599 59.28 15.79 24.71
CA ALA A 599 59.01 16.46 25.98
C ALA A 599 59.76 17.80 26.09
N SER A 600 59.10 18.83 26.63
CA SER A 600 59.70 20.16 26.80
C SER A 600 59.57 20.74 28.21
N GLY A 601 58.75 20.15 29.08
CA GLY A 601 58.65 20.55 30.48
C GLY A 601 59.91 20.20 31.27
N ASN A 602 60.20 20.96 32.33
CA ASN A 602 61.32 20.64 33.21
C ASN A 602 61.01 19.39 34.03
N VAL A 603 62.02 18.54 34.23
CA VAL A 603 61.91 17.26 34.93
C VAL A 603 62.75 17.31 36.19
N THR A 604 62.13 17.08 37.34
CA THR A 604 62.80 17.00 38.65
C THR A 604 62.48 15.66 39.29
N GLY A 605 63.51 14.92 39.70
CA GLY A 605 63.36 13.70 40.50
C GLY A 605 64.58 13.43 41.37
N ASP A 606 64.61 12.27 42.02
CA ASP A 606 65.75 11.82 42.83
C ASP A 606 66.63 10.84 42.04
N GLU A 607 66.06 9.73 41.57
CA GLU A 607 66.77 8.67 40.85
C GLU A 607 66.22 8.46 39.42
N ARG A 608 67.13 8.20 38.47
CA ARG A 608 66.81 7.77 37.08
C ARG A 608 65.84 8.74 36.41
N VAL A 609 66.31 9.99 36.33
CA VAL A 609 65.55 11.11 35.79
C VAL A 609 65.96 11.34 34.33
N GLY A 610 64.99 11.34 33.42
CA GLY A 610 65.22 11.54 31.99
C GLY A 610 64.40 12.68 31.41
N GLY A 611 64.98 13.46 30.50
CA GLY A 611 64.24 14.52 29.83
C GLY A 611 63.07 14.02 28.98
N LEU A 612 63.16 12.79 28.43
CA LEU A 612 62.07 12.09 27.74
C LEU A 612 61.58 10.90 28.56
N VAL A 613 62.48 10.00 28.96
CA VAL A 613 62.11 8.74 29.64
C VAL A 613 62.93 8.54 30.91
N GLY A 614 62.30 8.29 32.05
CA GLY A 614 63.02 7.99 33.29
C GLY A 614 63.82 6.69 33.18
N ARG A 615 63.12 5.59 32.90
CA ARG A 615 63.72 4.27 32.65
C ARG A 615 63.15 3.57 31.43
N ASN A 616 64.04 2.96 30.65
CA ASN A 616 63.70 2.23 29.42
C ASN A 616 64.22 0.78 29.47
N ASP A 617 63.31 -0.19 29.55
CA ASP A 617 63.60 -1.62 29.72
C ASP A 617 63.00 -2.47 28.58
N GLY A 618 63.69 -3.46 28.02
CA GLY A 618 63.07 -4.40 27.05
C GLY A 618 63.95 -4.74 25.84
N GLY A 619 63.36 -5.29 24.78
CA GLY A 619 64.08 -5.76 23.57
C GLY A 619 63.73 -5.01 22.29
N ASN A 620 64.76 -4.70 21.46
CA ASN A 620 64.72 -3.93 20.20
C ASN A 620 64.21 -2.46 20.32
N PRO A 621 64.50 -1.50 19.40
CA PRO A 621 64.52 -0.10 19.77
C PRO A 621 63.14 0.41 20.18
N LEU A 622 63.07 0.80 21.46
CA LEU A 622 61.84 1.25 22.10
C LEU A 622 61.68 2.76 22.00
N ILE A 623 62.73 3.50 21.61
CA ILE A 623 62.69 4.95 21.43
C ILE A 623 63.30 5.31 20.07
N SER A 624 62.54 6.01 19.23
CA SER A 624 63.02 6.48 17.94
C SER A 624 62.47 7.86 17.59
N LYS A 625 63.25 8.65 16.84
CA LYS A 625 62.77 9.91 16.24
C LYS A 625 62.20 10.86 17.30
N SER A 626 62.80 10.94 18.48
CA SER A 626 62.20 11.61 19.63
C SER A 626 63.17 12.58 20.29
N TYR A 627 62.66 13.56 21.03
CA TYR A 627 63.55 14.56 21.63
C TYR A 627 63.07 15.14 22.96
N ALA A 628 64.03 15.68 23.73
CA ALA A 628 63.78 16.35 25.00
C ALA A 628 64.47 17.72 25.07
N LEU A 629 63.70 18.75 25.43
CA LEU A 629 64.18 20.13 25.55
C LEU A 629 64.27 20.63 26.99
N GLY A 630 63.47 20.07 27.90
CA GLY A 630 63.36 20.53 29.29
C GLY A 630 64.62 20.27 30.10
N ASN A 631 64.85 21.09 31.13
CA ASN A 631 65.96 20.87 32.05
C ASN A 631 65.68 19.66 32.94
N VAL A 632 66.72 18.88 33.22
CA VAL A 632 66.67 17.66 34.01
C VAL A 632 67.45 17.86 35.30
N THR A 633 66.81 17.65 36.45
CA THR A 633 67.44 17.64 37.77
C THR A 633 67.21 16.30 38.45
N GLY A 634 68.29 15.59 38.78
CA GLY A 634 68.24 14.31 39.50
C GLY A 634 69.53 14.04 40.27
N ASN A 635 69.47 13.36 41.40
CA ASN A 635 70.66 13.07 42.20
C ASN A 635 71.50 11.92 41.60
N GLU A 636 70.84 10.89 41.05
CA GLU A 636 71.49 9.72 40.46
C GLU A 636 70.93 9.38 39.07
N ALA A 637 71.83 9.09 38.12
CA ALA A 637 71.48 8.66 36.75
C ALA A 637 70.56 9.64 36.00
N ALA A 638 70.86 10.95 36.11
CA ALA A 638 70.17 11.99 35.34
C ALA A 638 70.66 12.01 33.88
N GLY A 639 69.75 11.88 32.92
CA GLY A 639 70.04 11.91 31.49
C GLY A 639 69.22 12.93 30.73
N GLY A 640 69.84 13.66 29.79
CA GLY A 640 69.12 14.68 29.01
C GLY A 640 67.96 14.11 28.17
N LEU A 641 68.07 12.87 27.69
CA LEU A 641 66.98 12.13 27.04
C LEU A 641 66.45 11.01 27.95
N VAL A 642 67.32 10.12 28.44
CA VAL A 642 66.90 8.94 29.23
C VAL A 642 67.70 8.80 30.52
N GLY A 643 67.05 8.58 31.65
CA GLY A 643 67.74 8.36 32.92
C GLY A 643 68.55 7.07 32.92
N THR A 644 67.89 5.93 32.68
CA THR A 644 68.56 4.62 32.58
C THR A 644 67.96 3.73 31.49
N THR A 645 68.83 2.97 30.82
CA THR A 645 68.42 1.90 29.89
C THR A 645 68.85 0.52 30.41
N ASN A 646 67.96 -0.47 30.26
CA ASN A 646 68.24 -1.89 30.47
C ASN A 646 67.70 -2.68 29.27
N GLY A 647 68.35 -2.50 28.12
CA GLY A 647 67.84 -2.92 26.81
C GLY A 647 67.10 -1.80 26.07
N GLY A 648 66.28 -2.16 25.08
CA GLY A 648 65.45 -1.24 24.28
C GLY A 648 66.24 -0.11 23.62
N GLY A 649 66.81 -0.35 22.44
CA GLY A 649 67.68 0.63 21.77
C GLY A 649 67.06 2.03 21.57
N ILE A 650 67.93 3.02 21.39
CA ILE A 650 67.54 4.41 21.09
C ILE A 650 68.09 4.76 19.70
N SER A 651 67.28 5.41 18.87
CA SER A 651 67.70 5.82 17.52
C SER A 651 67.17 7.17 17.13
N GLU A 652 67.89 7.88 16.26
CA GLU A 652 67.44 9.13 15.63
C GLU A 652 66.83 10.11 16.65
N SER A 653 67.48 10.35 17.79
CA SER A 653 66.89 11.12 18.89
C SER A 653 67.87 12.17 19.42
N TYR A 654 67.36 13.22 20.07
CA TYR A 654 68.25 14.25 20.64
C TYR A 654 67.79 14.85 21.97
N SER A 655 68.74 15.34 22.76
CA SER A 655 68.48 16.14 23.97
C SER A 655 69.18 17.50 23.90
N SER A 656 68.57 18.52 24.51
CA SER A 656 69.18 19.85 24.57
C SER A 656 69.11 20.54 25.92
N GLY A 657 68.31 20.05 26.88
CA GLY A 657 68.15 20.70 28.18
C GLY A 657 69.39 20.64 29.07
N VAL A 658 69.46 21.54 30.05
CA VAL A 658 70.49 21.48 31.11
C VAL A 658 70.28 20.22 31.93
N VAL A 659 71.34 19.45 32.19
CA VAL A 659 71.29 18.27 33.07
C VAL A 659 72.06 18.58 34.34
N THR A 660 71.40 18.51 35.48
CA THR A 660 71.99 18.67 36.81
C THR A 660 71.88 17.35 37.57
N GLY A 661 73.01 16.74 37.89
CA GLY A 661 73.04 15.61 38.81
C GLY A 661 74.40 15.31 39.40
N ALA A 662 74.40 14.54 40.49
CA ALA A 662 75.58 14.31 41.32
C ALA A 662 76.34 13.04 40.93
N VAL A 663 75.62 11.99 40.52
CA VAL A 663 76.19 10.67 40.23
C VAL A 663 75.68 10.18 38.87
N GLU A 664 76.62 9.78 38.02
CA GLU A 664 76.35 9.11 36.74
C GLU A 664 75.38 9.88 35.83
N SER A 665 75.54 11.20 35.79
CA SER A 665 74.77 12.09 34.92
C SER A 665 75.42 12.19 33.54
N GLY A 666 74.60 12.16 32.49
CA GLY A 666 75.05 12.32 31.12
C GLY A 666 74.17 13.29 30.34
N GLY A 667 74.75 13.97 29.35
CA GLY A 667 74.02 14.95 28.56
C GLY A 667 72.90 14.35 27.69
N PHE A 668 72.96 13.04 27.43
CA PHE A 668 71.97 12.27 26.69
C PHE A 668 71.38 11.14 27.53
N VAL A 669 72.21 10.29 28.14
CA VAL A 669 71.75 9.16 28.99
C VAL A 669 72.48 9.16 30.33
N GLY A 670 71.78 8.91 31.43
CA GLY A 670 72.44 8.69 32.72
C GLY A 670 73.24 7.38 32.71
N ARG A 671 72.55 6.24 32.70
CA ARG A 671 73.12 4.89 32.60
C ARG A 671 72.72 4.17 31.31
N SER A 672 73.71 3.79 30.50
CA SER A 672 73.47 3.04 29.27
C SER A 672 73.96 1.59 29.35
N SER A 673 73.08 0.65 28.98
CA SER A 673 73.42 -0.75 28.74
C SER A 673 72.87 -1.27 27.40
N THR A 674 72.45 -0.35 26.52
CA THR A 674 71.78 -0.64 25.26
C THR A 674 72.56 -0.10 24.06
N THR A 675 72.11 -0.45 22.85
CA THR A 675 72.63 0.13 21.61
C THR A 675 71.93 1.45 21.32
N ILE A 676 72.72 2.50 21.09
CA ILE A 676 72.24 3.82 20.71
C ILE A 676 72.82 4.14 19.34
N THR A 677 72.03 4.74 18.45
CA THR A 677 72.45 5.03 17.07
C THR A 677 71.88 6.37 16.61
N LEU A 678 72.56 7.02 15.65
CA LEU A 678 72.05 8.18 14.92
C LEU A 678 71.52 9.31 15.83
N SER A 679 72.09 9.48 17.02
CA SER A 679 71.52 10.35 18.07
C SER A 679 72.47 11.50 18.43
N TYR A 680 71.91 12.58 18.98
CA TYR A 680 72.63 13.84 19.22
C TYR A 680 72.35 14.42 20.60
N TRP A 681 73.25 15.25 21.11
CA TRP A 681 72.99 16.04 22.32
C TRP A 681 73.75 17.36 22.28
N ASP A 682 73.19 18.38 22.94
CA ASP A 682 73.86 19.66 23.08
C ASP A 682 74.95 19.59 24.16
N ASN A 683 76.21 19.55 23.73
CA ASN A 683 77.35 19.40 24.62
C ASN A 683 77.81 20.72 25.29
N VAL A 684 77.18 21.84 24.93
CA VAL A 684 77.40 23.14 25.59
C VAL A 684 76.29 23.40 26.59
N ASN A 685 75.03 23.26 26.18
CA ASN A 685 73.88 23.61 27.01
C ASN A 685 73.61 22.58 28.11
N SER A 686 73.85 21.29 27.86
CA SER A 686 73.60 20.25 28.87
C SER A 686 74.46 20.36 30.12
N THR A 687 75.59 21.06 30.06
CA THR A 687 76.61 21.19 31.11
C THR A 687 77.34 19.91 31.50
N GLN A 688 77.10 18.80 30.78
CA GLN A 688 77.74 17.51 31.02
C GLN A 688 78.98 17.34 30.14
N ALA A 689 80.01 16.66 30.67
CA ALA A 689 81.24 16.39 29.94
C ALA A 689 81.09 15.26 28.90
N GLU A 690 80.19 14.32 29.18
CA GLU A 690 79.97 13.11 28.39
C GLU A 690 78.49 12.93 28.06
N ALA A 691 78.21 12.27 26.94
CA ALA A 691 76.85 11.95 26.53
C ALA A 691 76.18 10.96 27.51
N THR A 692 76.96 9.99 27.97
CA THR A 692 76.53 8.95 28.90
C THR A 692 77.28 9.07 30.22
N GLY A 693 76.56 9.13 31.34
CA GLY A 693 77.16 9.20 32.67
C GLY A 693 77.88 7.91 33.09
N LEU A 694 77.27 6.75 32.79
CA LEU A 694 77.87 5.43 32.92
C LEU A 694 77.46 4.55 31.73
N GLY A 695 78.44 4.12 30.92
CA GLY A 695 78.20 3.28 29.74
C GLY A 695 79.02 3.72 28.53
N SER A 696 78.59 3.31 27.33
CA SER A 696 79.22 3.69 26.07
C SER A 696 78.61 4.97 25.50
N ASN A 697 79.44 5.83 24.87
CA ASN A 697 78.99 6.98 24.09
C ASN A 697 78.79 6.66 22.59
N GLU A 698 78.99 5.40 22.19
CA GLU A 698 78.90 5.01 20.78
C GLU A 698 77.50 5.28 20.20
N GLY A 699 77.46 5.85 18.99
CA GLY A 699 76.23 6.22 18.30
C GLY A 699 75.55 7.50 18.80
N ILE A 700 76.19 8.25 19.70
CA ILE A 700 75.73 9.56 20.20
C ILE A 700 76.75 10.64 19.85
N THR A 701 76.34 11.65 19.10
CA THR A 701 77.18 12.76 18.65
C THR A 701 76.90 14.02 19.47
N GLY A 702 77.90 14.52 20.19
CA GLY A 702 77.80 15.81 20.89
C GLY A 702 78.12 16.98 19.97
N LEU A 703 77.21 17.94 19.88
CA LEU A 703 77.38 19.16 19.08
C LEU A 703 77.14 20.40 19.96
N PRO A 704 77.82 21.53 19.69
CA PRO A 704 77.50 22.77 20.37
C PRO A 704 76.13 23.31 19.93
N THR A 705 75.45 24.07 20.78
CA THR A 705 74.13 24.67 20.50
C THR A 705 74.01 25.29 19.11
N ALA A 706 75.02 26.05 18.68
CA ALA A 706 75.02 26.75 17.39
C ALA A 706 74.95 25.80 16.18
N ASP A 707 75.41 24.56 16.34
CA ASP A 707 75.40 23.52 15.30
C ASP A 707 74.10 22.70 15.31
N MET A 708 73.30 22.77 16.38
CA MET A 708 72.03 22.05 16.54
C MET A 708 70.80 22.90 16.28
N ILE A 709 70.93 24.19 15.93
CA ILE A 709 69.78 25.09 15.73
C ILE A 709 69.71 25.67 14.32
N GLY A 710 68.50 25.99 13.88
CA GLY A 710 68.26 26.60 12.58
C GLY A 710 68.88 25.80 11.43
N ALA A 711 69.33 26.49 10.38
CA ALA A 711 69.90 25.84 9.18
C ALA A 711 71.21 25.07 9.46
N ALA A 712 71.89 25.33 10.58
CA ALA A 712 73.10 24.60 10.95
C ALA A 712 72.79 23.15 11.34
N ALA A 713 71.61 22.89 11.92
CA ALA A 713 71.19 21.55 12.30
C ALA A 713 71.15 20.60 11.09
N GLU A 714 70.63 21.05 9.95
CA GLU A 714 70.56 20.25 8.72
C GLU A 714 71.94 19.86 8.16
N ILE A 715 72.94 20.72 8.39
CA ILE A 715 74.32 20.49 7.94
C ILE A 715 75.06 19.54 8.88
N ASN A 716 74.83 19.66 10.20
CA ASN A 716 75.63 18.99 11.22
C ASN A 716 74.99 17.72 11.77
N MET A 717 73.67 17.60 11.78
CA MET A 717 72.94 16.41 12.23
C MET A 717 72.59 15.53 11.03
N THR A 718 73.63 15.04 10.36
CA THR A 718 73.52 14.38 9.05
C THR A 718 72.81 13.02 9.07
N ASP A 719 72.66 12.42 10.26
CA ASP A 719 71.98 11.14 10.40
C ASP A 719 70.44 11.28 10.40
N PHE A 720 69.91 12.48 10.53
CA PHE A 720 68.48 12.74 10.57
C PHE A 720 67.87 12.83 9.16
N ASP A 721 66.67 12.23 8.99
CA ASP A 721 65.87 12.39 7.77
C ASP A 721 65.10 13.72 7.80
N TRP A 722 65.68 14.74 7.18
CA TRP A 722 65.11 16.09 7.02
C TRP A 722 63.97 16.18 6.01
N VAL A 723 63.72 15.13 5.23
CA VAL A 723 62.62 15.10 4.25
C VAL A 723 61.34 14.61 4.91
N ASN A 724 61.40 13.50 5.65
CA ASN A 724 60.18 12.85 6.15
C ASN A 724 60.00 12.88 7.66
N THR A 725 61.05 13.17 8.44
CA THR A 725 60.98 13.08 9.92
C THR A 725 61.18 14.42 10.61
N TRP A 726 62.25 15.12 10.26
CA TRP A 726 62.70 16.32 10.94
C TRP A 726 62.46 17.57 10.11
N ARG A 727 62.29 18.70 10.79
CA ARG A 727 62.14 20.04 10.20
C ARG A 727 62.99 21.03 10.96
N VAL A 728 63.53 22.00 10.22
CA VAL A 728 64.28 23.11 10.81
C VAL A 728 63.30 24.08 11.46
N ASN A 729 63.53 24.39 12.74
CA ASN A 729 62.78 25.42 13.44
C ASN A 729 63.46 26.78 13.26
N LEU A 730 62.90 27.62 12.38
CA LEU A 730 63.51 28.89 11.98
C LEU A 730 63.06 30.08 12.84
N PRO A 731 63.93 31.10 13.06
CA PRO A 731 65.30 31.20 12.56
C PRO A 731 66.37 30.56 13.47
N LEU A 732 66.09 30.36 14.77
CA LEU A 732 67.04 29.89 15.79
C LEU A 732 66.37 28.96 16.81
N GLY A 733 65.80 27.84 16.36
CA GLY A 733 65.26 26.77 17.23
C GLY A 733 65.91 25.42 16.97
N TYR A 734 65.80 24.50 17.92
CA TYR A 734 66.16 23.09 17.75
C TYR A 734 65.22 22.39 16.74
N PRO A 735 65.64 21.28 16.12
CA PRO A 735 64.84 20.57 15.13
C PRO A 735 63.53 20.08 15.72
N VAL A 736 62.44 20.24 14.97
CA VAL A 736 61.13 19.73 15.36
C VAL A 736 60.73 18.58 14.46
N LEU A 737 59.74 17.81 14.88
CA LEU A 737 59.18 16.73 14.09
C LEU A 737 58.26 17.31 13.02
N TRP A 738 58.17 16.63 11.89
CA TRP A 738 57.40 17.07 10.72
C TRP A 738 55.94 17.39 11.06
N TRP A 739 55.28 16.56 11.88
CA TRP A 739 53.88 16.71 12.26
C TRP A 739 53.61 17.94 13.14
N GLN A 740 54.65 18.61 13.65
CA GLN A 740 54.48 19.82 14.48
C GLN A 740 54.31 21.10 13.65
N VAL A 741 54.56 21.05 12.35
CA VAL A 741 54.58 22.24 11.47
C VAL A 741 53.73 22.08 10.20
N ASP A 742 53.20 20.89 9.97
CA ASP A 742 52.25 20.55 8.90
C ASP A 742 50.84 20.39 9.49
#